data_AF-A0AAD4SMW8-F1
#
_entry.id   AF-A0AAD4SMW8-F1
#
_cell.length_a   1.000
_cell.length_b   1.000
_cell.length_c   1.000
_cell.angle_alpha   90.00
_cell.angle_beta   90.00
_cell.angle_gamma   90.00
#
_symmetry.space_group_name_H-M   'P 1'
#
loop_
_entity.id
_entity.type
_entity.pdbx_description
1 polymer ?
#
loop_
_entity_poly.entity_id
_entity_poly.type
_entity_poly.pdbx_seq_one_letter_code
_entity_poly.pdbx_strand_id
1 'polypeptide(L)'
;MAGVKEMMSGGRSVMVMNKSSFLTPSSRFLYQNVEKQFCFDSSKRIIDLKNKNKNKGLRISSESISGSTNGSSPLAVISENLFRISKEKAVEFKVRGVIIIRKKNKEDFKETFLNHVDDFTDKIGRNVVLELISTQIDPKTKEAKKSKAAVIRNWSKKSKIKAERVTYTVDFMVDSNFGVPGAITVTNKHQKEFFLETITIEGFASGAVHFPCNSWVQSTKDHPDKRIFFSNMPYLPYETPEGMKELREKELEALRGDGTGVRKLSDRIYDFATYNDLGNPDMGIDLARPEFGGESIPYPRRCRTGRLPTDTDINMESRVEKPLPIYVPRDEAFEETKKHTFSAGRLRAVLHNLYPSLVANILAHHDFKGFADVDDLYKEGLLLKFDEFKKLPKIVHKIQESSEGILKYDTPMIIAKDKFAWLRDDEFARQALAGINPVNIERLEVFPPVSKLDPNIYGQQESALKEEHILSYLEGMSVQQALEENKLFMIDFHDIYLPFVERINALDGRKTYATRTLFFLSSTGTLKPIAIELSLASEASAKRVLTPPNCATSSWIWQLAKAHVGSNDAGVHQLVNHWLRTHAALEPFILAAHRQMSAMHPIFKLLDPHMRYTLGINCIARQTLISGGGVIESCFTPGPYCMGISAEAYKTWRFDLEGLPADLIRRGMAIKDPSQPHGLKLAIEDYPYATDGLLIWSAIEKWVKTYVTHYYPDPDLIRNDRELQAWYRESIEVGHADLRHADWWPKLSNGDDLVYILTTLIWLASAQHAALNFGQYPYGGYVPNRPTLMRKLIPDENDPEYATFHDDPQRYFFTSLPSLLQATKLMAVVDSLSTHSPDEEYLGERSHPSTWSGDAEIVEAFYGFSAEIQQIEREIEKRNSNPNLKNRCGAGVQPYELLAPSSEPGVTCRGVPNSVSI
;
A
#
# COMPACT_ATOMS: atom_id res chain seq x y z
N MET A 1 3.02 -41.33 59.96
CA MET A 1 2.58 -41.57 61.35
C MET A 1 1.33 -40.74 61.61
N ALA A 2 0.39 -41.21 62.44
CA ALA A 2 -0.84 -40.57 62.99
C ALA A 2 -1.34 -39.26 62.33
N GLY A 3 -2.57 -39.12 61.82
CA GLY A 3 -3.79 -39.90 62.03
C GLY A 3 -4.58 -39.44 63.28
N VAL A 4 -5.92 -39.54 63.24
CA VAL A 4 -6.92 -39.32 64.34
C VAL A 4 -7.38 -37.84 64.51
N LYS A 5 -8.53 -37.42 63.94
CA LYS A 5 -9.96 -37.47 64.44
C LYS A 5 -10.36 -36.10 65.07
N GLU A 6 -11.60 -35.63 65.28
CA GLU A 6 -13.02 -36.06 65.08
C GLU A 6 -13.95 -34.81 65.23
N MET A 7 -15.26 -34.72 64.89
CA MET A 7 -16.27 -35.57 64.20
C MET A 7 -17.54 -34.73 63.87
N MET A 8 -18.47 -35.26 63.04
CA MET A 8 -19.95 -35.07 63.10
C MET A 8 -20.57 -33.68 62.82
N SER A 9 -21.86 -33.54 62.42
CA SER A 9 -22.83 -34.43 61.75
C SER A 9 -24.12 -33.66 61.36
N GLY A 10 -24.91 -34.18 60.41
CA GLY A 10 -26.30 -33.75 60.13
C GLY A 10 -26.46 -32.44 59.32
N GLY A 11 -27.51 -32.24 58.51
CA GLY A 11 -28.62 -33.12 58.17
C GLY A 11 -29.58 -32.51 57.13
N ARG A 12 -30.38 -33.39 56.49
CA ARG A 12 -31.56 -33.12 55.63
C ARG A 12 -32.55 -32.11 56.29
N SER A 13 -33.49 -31.40 55.64
CA SER A 13 -34.09 -31.47 54.29
C SER A 13 -35.09 -30.31 54.01
N VAL A 14 -35.49 -30.14 52.73
CA VAL A 14 -36.85 -29.78 52.23
C VAL A 14 -37.51 -28.41 52.57
N MET A 15 -37.69 -27.56 51.54
CA MET A 15 -38.95 -27.09 50.91
C MET A 15 -38.57 -26.15 49.73
N VAL A 16 -39.02 -26.22 48.46
CA VAL A 16 -40.31 -26.54 47.78
C VAL A 16 -41.17 -25.28 47.49
N MET A 17 -41.63 -25.17 46.22
CA MET A 17 -42.57 -24.17 45.63
C MET A 17 -42.07 -22.73 45.36
N ASN A 18 -42.50 -22.01 44.30
CA ASN A 18 -43.03 -22.42 42.97
C ASN A 18 -42.99 -21.24 41.97
N LYS A 19 -43.15 -21.56 40.67
CA LYS A 19 -43.43 -20.71 39.49
C LYS A 19 -44.01 -19.28 39.73
N SER A 20 -43.56 -18.28 38.96
CA SER A 20 -44.16 -17.93 37.64
C SER A 20 -43.59 -16.65 36.97
N SER A 21 -43.62 -16.67 35.62
CA SER A 21 -43.62 -15.56 34.64
C SER A 21 -43.43 -14.08 35.07
N PHE A 22 -42.61 -13.31 34.33
CA PHE A 22 -43.08 -12.45 33.22
C PHE A 22 -41.92 -11.77 32.45
N LEU A 23 -42.02 -11.80 31.11
CA LEU A 23 -41.50 -10.88 30.07
C LEU A 23 -40.05 -10.32 30.08
N THR A 24 -39.43 -10.45 28.91
CA THR A 24 -38.23 -9.75 28.41
C THR A 24 -38.36 -8.22 28.38
N PRO A 25 -37.25 -7.47 28.59
CA PRO A 25 -37.08 -6.13 28.04
C PRO A 25 -36.11 -6.13 26.86
N SER A 26 -36.63 -6.04 25.64
CA SER A 26 -35.86 -5.61 24.46
C SER A 26 -35.75 -4.09 24.45
N SER A 27 -34.55 -3.53 24.60
CA SER A 27 -34.31 -2.08 24.48
C SER A 27 -33.76 -1.69 23.11
N ARG A 28 -34.66 -1.60 22.12
CA ARG A 28 -34.41 -0.73 20.96
C ARG A 28 -34.39 0.71 21.44
N PHE A 29 -33.30 1.45 21.20
CA PHE A 29 -33.34 2.91 21.26
C PHE A 29 -33.42 3.48 19.84
N LEU A 30 -34.44 4.30 19.63
CA LEU A 30 -34.76 4.94 18.36
C LEU A 30 -33.86 6.17 18.16
N TYR A 31 -33.21 6.26 17.00
CA TYR A 31 -32.89 7.56 16.42
C TYR A 31 -33.95 7.89 15.37
N GLN A 32 -34.52 9.10 15.49
CA GLN A 32 -35.57 9.57 14.60
C GLN A 32 -34.96 10.04 13.28
N ASN A 33 -35.37 9.40 12.17
CA ASN A 33 -35.20 9.96 10.84
C ASN A 33 -36.01 11.26 10.72
N VAL A 34 -35.38 12.32 10.23
CA VAL A 34 -36.08 13.46 9.63
C VAL A 34 -35.81 13.40 8.13
N GLU A 35 -36.54 12.52 7.45
CA GLU A 35 -36.66 12.58 5.99
C GLU A 35 -37.41 13.85 5.60
N LYS A 36 -36.79 14.70 4.77
CA LYS A 36 -37.54 15.67 3.97
C LYS A 36 -37.85 15.05 2.63
N GLN A 37 -39.08 14.56 2.47
CA GLN A 37 -39.62 14.20 1.18
C GLN A 37 -39.59 15.41 0.22
N PHE A 38 -38.96 15.23 -0.93
CA PHE A 38 -39.36 15.89 -2.17
C PHE A 38 -39.58 14.80 -3.22
N CYS A 39 -40.79 14.25 -3.24
CA CYS A 39 -41.23 13.39 -4.33
C CYS A 39 -41.56 14.24 -5.56
N PHE A 40 -40.88 13.99 -6.68
CA PHE A 40 -41.40 14.29 -8.00
C PHE A 40 -41.53 12.99 -8.79
N ASP A 41 -42.71 12.37 -8.70
CA ASP A 41 -43.18 11.42 -9.71
C ASP A 41 -43.90 12.22 -10.81
N SER A 42 -43.56 11.95 -12.07
CA SER A 42 -44.44 12.28 -13.20
C SER A 42 -44.13 11.42 -14.41
N SER A 43 -44.63 10.20 -14.41
CA SER A 43 -44.73 9.41 -15.64
C SER A 43 -45.94 9.85 -16.51
N LYS A 44 -45.64 10.28 -17.74
CA LYS A 44 -46.49 10.35 -18.95
C LYS A 44 -47.97 10.79 -18.82
N ARG A 45 -48.34 11.88 -19.51
CA ARG A 45 -49.55 11.92 -20.35
C ARG A 45 -49.39 12.82 -21.59
N ILE A 46 -49.87 12.30 -22.72
CA ILE A 46 -49.90 12.92 -24.05
C ILE A 46 -51.25 13.63 -24.24
N ILE A 47 -51.26 14.87 -24.76
CA ILE A 47 -52.33 15.40 -25.63
C ILE A 47 -51.70 16.33 -26.69
N ASP A 48 -52.17 16.23 -27.94
CA ASP A 48 -51.82 17.04 -29.11
C ASP A 48 -52.02 18.56 -28.95
N LEU A 49 -51.29 19.35 -29.76
CA LEU A 49 -51.95 20.37 -30.60
C LEU A 49 -51.12 20.73 -31.86
N LYS A 50 -51.84 20.81 -32.99
CA LYS A 50 -51.32 20.75 -34.37
C LYS A 50 -50.62 22.02 -34.89
N ASN A 51 -49.55 21.78 -35.65
CA ASN A 51 -49.18 22.41 -36.95
C ASN A 51 -49.78 23.78 -37.35
N LYS A 52 -48.89 24.71 -37.76
CA LYS A 52 -49.03 25.37 -39.07
C LYS A 52 -47.70 25.88 -39.66
N ASN A 53 -47.38 25.38 -40.85
CA ASN A 53 -46.24 25.79 -41.68
C ASN A 53 -46.30 27.27 -42.12
N LYS A 54 -45.12 27.84 -42.42
CA LYS A 54 -44.86 28.36 -43.78
C LYS A 54 -43.36 28.52 -44.12
N ASN A 55 -42.93 27.78 -45.15
CA ASN A 55 -41.66 27.94 -45.85
C ASN A 55 -41.58 29.25 -46.64
N LYS A 56 -40.33 29.76 -46.81
CA LYS A 56 -39.70 30.32 -48.03
C LYS A 56 -38.38 31.01 -47.61
N GLY A 57 -37.22 30.81 -48.25
CA GLY A 57 -36.85 29.89 -49.32
C GLY A 57 -35.50 30.25 -49.96
N LEU A 58 -34.51 29.36 -49.85
CA LEU A 58 -33.49 28.99 -50.85
C LEU A 58 -33.22 29.95 -52.03
N ARG A 59 -31.94 30.35 -52.22
CA ARG A 59 -30.99 29.61 -53.10
C ARG A 59 -29.55 30.14 -53.07
N ILE A 60 -28.63 29.24 -53.42
CA ILE A 60 -27.20 29.48 -53.69
C ILE A 60 -27.02 29.57 -55.22
N SER A 61 -26.08 30.40 -55.69
CA SER A 61 -25.44 30.21 -57.01
C SER A 61 -24.02 30.78 -57.00
N SER A 62 -23.05 29.93 -57.31
CA SER A 62 -21.66 30.27 -57.63
C SER A 62 -21.51 30.62 -59.10
N GLU A 63 -20.64 31.57 -59.46
CA GLU A 63 -19.86 31.47 -60.71
C GLU A 63 -18.64 32.39 -60.69
N SER A 64 -17.61 31.98 -61.43
CA SER A 64 -16.30 32.64 -61.56
C SER A 64 -16.19 33.34 -62.91
N ILE A 65 -15.35 34.39 -63.00
CA ILE A 65 -14.72 34.83 -64.27
C ILE A 65 -13.43 35.61 -63.97
N SER A 66 -12.45 35.44 -64.85
CA SER A 66 -11.13 36.06 -64.83
C SER A 66 -11.10 37.39 -65.60
N GLY A 67 -10.13 38.27 -65.29
CA GLY A 67 -9.85 39.45 -66.12
C GLY A 67 -8.66 40.26 -65.62
N SER A 68 -7.65 40.42 -66.47
CA SER A 68 -6.49 41.31 -66.24
C SER A 68 -6.67 42.63 -66.98
N THR A 69 -6.10 43.73 -66.48
CA THR A 69 -5.12 44.60 -67.20
C THR A 69 -4.79 45.90 -66.46
N ASN A 70 -3.49 46.25 -66.52
CA ASN A 70 -2.81 47.54 -66.40
C ASN A 70 -3.60 48.85 -66.17
N GLY A 71 -3.05 49.74 -65.32
CA GLY A 71 -3.08 51.18 -65.62
C GLY A 71 -2.96 52.16 -64.43
N SER A 72 -1.85 52.90 -64.39
CA SER A 72 -1.66 54.22 -63.73
C SER A 72 -1.98 54.41 -62.24
N SER A 73 -0.93 54.61 -61.43
CA SER A 73 -1.01 55.45 -60.22
C SER A 73 -1.26 56.92 -60.59
N PRO A 74 -1.92 57.68 -59.70
CA PRO A 74 -1.15 58.77 -59.09
C PRO A 74 -1.25 58.79 -57.55
N LEU A 75 -0.20 59.36 -56.95
CA LEU A 75 -0.01 59.57 -55.51
C LEU A 75 -1.24 60.13 -54.81
N ALA A 76 -1.83 59.34 -53.90
CA ALA A 76 -2.66 59.84 -52.81
C ALA A 76 -1.87 59.70 -51.51
N VAL A 77 -1.53 60.84 -50.89
CA VAL A 77 -0.90 60.88 -49.56
C VAL A 77 -1.95 60.44 -48.54
N ILE A 78 -1.94 59.16 -48.17
CA ILE A 78 -2.66 58.68 -47.00
C ILE A 78 -1.81 59.06 -45.79
N SER A 79 -2.28 60.04 -45.03
CA SER A 79 -1.68 60.41 -43.76
C SER A 79 -1.65 59.21 -42.82
N GLU A 80 -0.52 58.98 -42.16
CA GLU A 80 -0.44 58.17 -40.95
C GLU A 80 -1.20 58.88 -39.81
N ASN A 81 -2.53 58.90 -39.89
CA ASN A 81 -3.35 59.20 -38.74
C ASN A 81 -3.25 58.01 -37.79
N LEU A 82 -2.29 58.11 -36.87
CA LEU A 82 -2.20 57.25 -35.70
C LEU A 82 -3.59 57.16 -35.05
N PHE A 83 -4.24 56.01 -35.19
CA PHE A 83 -5.14 55.53 -34.16
C PHE A 83 -4.28 55.21 -32.93
N ARG A 84 -3.91 56.26 -32.19
CA ARG A 84 -3.63 56.16 -30.76
C ARG A 84 -4.93 55.69 -30.10
N ILE A 85 -5.16 54.38 -30.13
CA ILE A 85 -5.96 53.73 -29.11
C ILE A 85 -5.24 54.06 -27.80
N SER A 86 -5.75 55.05 -27.07
CA SER A 86 -5.34 55.27 -25.70
C SER A 86 -5.68 53.98 -24.97
N LYS A 87 -4.64 53.21 -24.60
CA LYS A 87 -4.83 52.06 -23.71
C LYS A 87 -5.48 52.63 -22.45
N GLU A 88 -6.76 52.33 -22.27
CA GLU A 88 -7.45 52.57 -21.00
C GLU A 88 -6.60 51.94 -19.91
N LYS A 89 -6.31 52.70 -18.85
CA LYS A 89 -5.59 52.14 -17.71
C LYS A 89 -6.45 51.01 -17.16
N ALA A 90 -5.86 49.83 -17.01
CA ALA A 90 -6.54 48.72 -16.37
C ALA A 90 -7.02 49.18 -14.99
N VAL A 91 -8.28 48.86 -14.69
CA VAL A 91 -8.90 49.23 -13.42
C VAL A 91 -8.49 48.16 -12.42
N GLU A 92 -7.81 48.56 -11.34
CA GLU A 92 -7.54 47.63 -10.25
C GLU A 92 -8.85 47.25 -9.55
N PHE A 93 -9.07 45.96 -9.40
CA PHE A 93 -10.16 45.40 -8.60
C PHE A 93 -9.63 44.47 -7.52
N LYS A 94 -10.50 44.17 -6.55
CA LYS A 94 -10.17 43.44 -5.34
C LYS A 94 -10.73 42.02 -5.43
N VAL A 95 -9.87 41.01 -5.29
CA VAL A 95 -10.27 39.59 -5.17
C VAL A 95 -9.87 39.05 -3.80
N ARG A 96 -10.62 38.05 -3.32
CA ARG A 96 -10.49 37.53 -1.96
C ARG A 96 -9.90 36.12 -2.00
N GLY A 97 -8.79 35.92 -1.31
CA GLY A 97 -8.25 34.59 -1.02
C GLY A 97 -8.77 34.04 0.29
N VAL A 98 -9.28 32.81 0.27
CA VAL A 98 -9.58 31.97 1.43
C VAL A 98 -8.48 30.90 1.50
N ILE A 99 -7.79 30.82 2.64
CA ILE A 99 -6.61 29.96 2.82
C ILE A 99 -6.91 29.01 3.98
N ILE A 100 -6.74 27.70 3.81
CA ILE A 100 -6.91 26.71 4.86
C ILE A 100 -5.54 26.16 5.25
N ILE A 101 -5.23 26.24 6.54
CA ILE A 101 -3.98 25.74 7.13
C ILE A 101 -4.33 24.68 8.15
N ARG A 102 -3.71 23.50 8.05
CA ARG A 102 -3.82 22.42 9.03
C ARG A 102 -2.78 22.62 10.12
N LYS A 103 -3.20 22.53 11.38
CA LYS A 103 -2.34 22.58 12.56
C LYS A 103 -1.97 21.18 13.01
N LYS A 104 -0.87 21.08 13.77
CA LYS A 104 -0.57 19.89 14.57
C LYS A 104 -1.61 19.74 15.68
N ASN A 105 -1.93 18.49 16.01
CA ASN A 105 -2.84 18.11 17.08
C ASN A 105 -2.18 18.27 18.46
N LYS A 106 -0.84 18.24 18.54
CA LYS A 106 -0.06 18.59 19.74
C LYS A 106 1.10 19.52 19.41
N GLU A 107 1.15 20.68 20.08
CA GLU A 107 2.30 21.57 20.08
C GLU A 107 3.19 21.27 21.30
N ASP A 108 4.50 21.12 21.09
CA ASP A 108 5.47 21.00 22.19
C ASP A 108 5.80 22.38 22.83
N PHE A 109 6.47 22.40 23.99
CA PHE A 109 6.93 23.64 24.63
C PHE A 109 7.83 24.49 23.73
N LYS A 110 8.76 23.86 23.00
CA LYS A 110 9.61 24.57 22.02
C LYS A 110 8.78 25.18 20.89
N GLU A 111 7.71 24.49 20.47
CA GLU A 111 6.78 24.99 19.47
C GLU A 111 5.89 26.11 20.00
N THR A 112 5.41 26.02 21.24
CA THR A 112 4.61 27.05 21.91
C THR A 112 5.41 28.35 22.05
N PHE A 113 6.71 28.24 22.42
CA PHE A 113 7.61 29.39 22.48
C PHE A 113 7.85 30.02 21.11
N LEU A 114 8.14 29.22 20.07
CA LEU A 114 8.34 29.71 18.71
C LEU A 114 7.06 30.36 18.13
N ASN A 115 5.87 29.83 18.42
CA ASN A 115 4.60 30.46 18.07
C ASN A 115 4.47 31.85 18.73
N HIS A 116 4.95 32.01 19.96
CA HIS A 116 4.97 33.30 20.65
C HIS A 116 5.96 34.31 20.02
N VAL A 117 7.08 33.81 19.48
CA VAL A 117 8.04 34.62 18.71
C VAL A 117 7.45 35.04 17.35
N ASP A 118 6.82 34.12 16.63
CA ASP A 118 6.15 34.42 15.36
C ASP A 118 4.99 35.41 15.56
N ASP A 119 4.15 35.21 16.60
CA ASP A 119 3.11 36.13 17.05
C ASP A 119 3.61 37.57 17.32
N PHE A 120 4.86 37.70 17.80
CA PHE A 120 5.51 38.97 18.04
C PHE A 120 6.08 39.58 16.75
N THR A 121 6.68 38.77 15.88
CA THR A 121 7.32 39.26 14.65
C THR A 121 6.37 39.57 13.49
N ASP A 122 5.14 39.04 13.48
CA ASP A 122 4.03 39.51 12.64
C ASP A 122 3.88 41.04 12.69
N LYS A 123 3.93 41.59 13.91
CA LYS A 123 3.76 43.03 14.20
C LYS A 123 4.92 43.88 13.69
N ILE A 124 6.01 43.25 13.24
CA ILE A 124 7.25 43.87 12.75
C ILE A 124 7.52 43.45 11.29
N GLY A 125 6.50 42.95 10.58
CA GLY A 125 6.54 42.74 9.13
C GLY A 125 7.02 41.36 8.65
N ARG A 126 7.36 40.42 9.55
CA ARG A 126 7.60 39.01 9.19
C ARG A 126 6.26 38.27 9.06
N ASN A 127 5.68 38.33 7.87
CA ASN A 127 4.39 37.70 7.58
C ASN A 127 4.53 36.62 6.49
N VAL A 128 3.50 35.77 6.37
CA VAL A 128 3.26 34.98 5.16
C VAL A 128 2.80 35.92 4.04
N VAL A 129 3.54 35.91 2.93
CA VAL A 129 3.28 36.73 1.74
C VAL A 129 2.83 35.83 0.59
N LEU A 130 1.85 36.29 -0.18
CA LEU A 130 1.32 35.58 -1.35
C LEU A 130 1.25 36.52 -2.57
N GLU A 131 1.51 35.96 -3.75
CA GLU A 131 1.38 36.66 -5.04
C GLU A 131 0.67 35.75 -6.03
N LEU A 132 -0.42 36.23 -6.64
CA LEU A 132 -1.09 35.51 -7.73
C LEU A 132 -0.28 35.67 -9.02
N ILE A 133 -0.11 34.58 -9.75
CA ILE A 133 0.53 34.55 -11.06
C ILE A 133 -0.52 34.22 -12.12
N SER A 134 -0.62 35.05 -13.15
CA SER A 134 -1.55 34.87 -14.24
C SER A 134 -1.10 33.78 -15.21
N THR A 135 -2.07 33.10 -15.81
CA THR A 135 -1.91 32.31 -17.05
C THR A 135 -1.35 33.12 -18.23
N GLN A 136 -1.43 34.45 -18.19
CA GLN A 136 -1.00 35.36 -19.25
C GLN A 136 0.31 36.09 -18.93
N ILE A 137 1.12 36.34 -19.95
CA ILE A 137 2.30 37.22 -19.89
C ILE A 137 1.95 38.71 -20.08
N ASP A 138 2.75 39.62 -19.52
CA ASP A 138 2.74 41.02 -19.91
C ASP A 138 3.44 41.16 -21.28
N PRO A 139 2.79 41.76 -22.31
CA PRO A 139 3.38 41.90 -23.63
C PRO A 139 4.70 42.67 -23.69
N LYS A 140 4.99 43.53 -22.70
CA LYS A 140 6.20 44.37 -22.57
C LYS A 140 7.35 43.62 -21.92
N THR A 141 7.15 43.01 -20.74
CA THR A 141 8.23 42.36 -20.00
C THR A 141 8.48 40.92 -20.47
N LYS A 142 7.50 40.31 -21.13
CA LYS A 142 7.44 38.87 -21.46
C LYS A 142 7.37 37.93 -20.24
N GLU A 143 7.33 38.47 -19.03
CA GLU A 143 7.06 37.69 -17.81
C GLU A 143 5.55 37.47 -17.61
N ALA A 144 5.20 36.46 -16.83
CA ALA A 144 3.84 36.28 -16.29
C ALA A 144 3.36 37.54 -15.55
N LYS A 145 2.09 37.92 -15.70
CA LYS A 145 1.49 39.01 -14.92
C LYS A 145 1.37 38.58 -13.45
N LYS A 146 1.69 39.47 -12.51
CA LYS A 146 1.74 39.17 -11.06
C LYS A 146 0.85 40.16 -10.31
N SER A 147 0.11 39.71 -9.31
CA SER A 147 -0.62 40.63 -8.42
C SER A 147 0.37 41.43 -7.57
N LYS A 148 -0.11 42.51 -6.94
CA LYS A 148 0.63 43.07 -5.79
C LYS A 148 0.76 42.00 -4.70
N ALA A 149 1.87 42.04 -3.97
CA ALA A 149 2.11 41.15 -2.83
C ALA A 149 1.05 41.36 -1.74
N ALA A 150 0.35 40.27 -1.39
CA ALA A 150 -0.69 40.26 -0.38
C ALA A 150 -0.21 39.54 0.87
N VAL A 151 -0.74 39.94 2.03
CA VAL A 151 -0.24 39.50 3.35
C VAL A 151 -1.38 38.89 4.16
N ILE A 152 -1.16 37.71 4.73
CA ILE A 152 -2.12 37.12 5.67
C ILE A 152 -2.21 37.99 6.93
N ARG A 153 -3.38 38.58 7.17
CA ARG A 153 -3.62 39.42 8.36
C ARG A 153 -4.16 38.59 9.54
N ASN A 154 -3.87 39.05 10.76
CA ASN A 154 -4.34 38.45 12.02
C ASN A 154 -3.88 36.99 12.24
N TRP A 155 -2.72 36.60 11.71
CA TRP A 155 -2.12 35.28 11.94
C TRP A 155 -2.06 34.94 13.44
N SER A 156 -1.40 35.79 14.23
CA SER A 156 -1.34 35.72 15.71
C SER A 156 -2.66 35.71 16.51
N LYS A 157 -3.81 36.04 15.90
CA LYS A 157 -5.12 35.91 16.56
C LYS A 157 -5.77 34.56 16.29
N LYS A 158 -5.56 33.99 15.10
CA LYS A 158 -6.11 32.69 14.70
C LYS A 158 -5.15 31.52 14.98
N SER A 159 -3.86 31.79 15.16
CA SER A 159 -2.87 30.83 15.72
C SER A 159 -3.34 30.26 17.07
N LYS A 160 -4.09 31.04 17.86
CA LYS A 160 -4.61 30.67 19.19
C LYS A 160 -5.92 29.88 19.18
N ILE A 161 -6.57 29.73 18.03
CA ILE A 161 -7.80 28.92 17.90
C ILE A 161 -7.44 27.44 18.01
N LYS A 162 -8.06 26.73 18.96
CA LYS A 162 -7.98 25.27 19.10
C LYS A 162 -8.89 24.58 18.07
N ALA A 163 -8.45 24.58 16.82
CA ALA A 163 -9.06 23.86 15.71
C ALA A 163 -7.96 23.26 14.83
N GLU A 164 -8.16 22.04 14.36
CA GLU A 164 -7.26 21.33 13.46
C GLU A 164 -7.05 22.10 12.14
N ARG A 165 -8.14 22.62 11.57
CA ARG A 165 -8.12 23.48 10.37
C ARG A 165 -8.41 24.92 10.75
N VAL A 166 -7.60 25.86 10.25
CA VAL A 166 -7.79 27.29 10.47
C VAL A 166 -7.86 28.04 9.15
N THR A 167 -8.99 28.72 8.94
CA THR A 167 -9.25 29.53 7.75
C THR A 167 -8.71 30.95 7.92
N TYR A 168 -7.82 31.35 7.03
CA TYR A 168 -7.34 32.71 6.84
C TYR A 168 -7.99 33.38 5.63
N THR A 169 -7.97 34.70 5.61
CA THR A 169 -8.49 35.50 4.50
C THR A 169 -7.48 36.57 4.14
N VAL A 170 -7.21 36.71 2.84
CA VAL A 170 -6.28 37.68 2.27
C VAL A 170 -6.99 38.41 1.13
N ASP A 171 -6.60 39.65 0.88
CA ASP A 171 -7.14 40.49 -0.17
C ASP A 171 -6.04 40.77 -1.21
N PHE A 172 -6.27 40.43 -2.48
CA PHE A 172 -5.37 40.76 -3.57
C PHE A 172 -5.93 41.92 -4.39
N MET A 173 -5.04 42.82 -4.81
CA MET A 173 -5.34 43.81 -5.85
C MET A 173 -4.80 43.29 -7.18
N VAL A 174 -5.68 43.21 -8.18
CA VAL A 174 -5.40 42.69 -9.52
C VAL A 174 -5.95 43.65 -10.57
N ASP A 175 -5.23 43.81 -11.67
CA ASP A 175 -5.69 44.61 -12.81
C ASP A 175 -6.86 43.94 -13.54
N SER A 176 -7.80 44.70 -14.08
CA SER A 176 -8.91 44.18 -14.90
C SER A 176 -8.45 43.38 -16.13
N ASN A 177 -7.20 43.58 -16.58
CA ASN A 177 -6.58 42.82 -17.66
C ASN A 177 -5.64 41.69 -17.17
N PHE A 178 -5.66 41.34 -15.88
CA PHE A 178 -4.81 40.31 -15.29
C PHE A 178 -5.04 38.94 -15.93
N GLY A 179 -6.27 38.60 -16.31
CA GLY A 179 -6.65 37.26 -16.77
C GLY A 179 -7.05 36.36 -15.59
N VAL A 180 -6.83 35.05 -15.74
CA VAL A 180 -7.13 34.04 -14.70
C VAL A 180 -5.82 33.64 -13.99
N PRO A 181 -5.78 33.57 -12.64
CA PRO A 181 -4.60 33.10 -11.92
C PRO A 181 -4.38 31.59 -12.17
N GLY A 182 -3.18 31.22 -12.61
CA GLY A 182 -2.78 29.82 -12.83
C GLY A 182 -1.88 29.26 -11.72
N ALA A 183 -1.14 30.13 -11.03
CA ALA A 183 -0.38 29.79 -9.83
C ALA A 183 -0.52 30.86 -8.73
N ILE A 184 -0.10 30.48 -7.54
CA ILE A 184 0.14 31.37 -6.42
C ILE A 184 1.51 31.02 -5.83
N THR A 185 2.34 32.05 -5.61
CA THR A 185 3.58 31.87 -4.85
C THR A 185 3.34 32.19 -3.38
N VAL A 186 4.02 31.48 -2.49
CA VAL A 186 3.93 31.65 -1.04
C VAL A 186 5.34 31.80 -0.45
N THR A 187 5.54 32.85 0.34
CA THR A 187 6.78 33.12 1.08
C THR A 187 6.50 33.13 2.57
N ASN A 188 7.07 32.17 3.30
CA ASN A 188 6.90 32.06 4.74
C ASN A 188 8.09 32.69 5.49
N LYS A 189 7.88 33.89 6.04
CA LYS A 189 8.90 34.64 6.80
C LYS A 189 8.89 34.34 8.32
N HIS A 190 8.06 33.39 8.77
CA HIS A 190 8.01 32.94 10.17
C HIS A 190 9.18 32.00 10.49
N GLN A 191 9.36 31.65 11.77
CA GLN A 191 10.42 30.74 12.22
C GLN A 191 10.12 29.28 11.89
N LYS A 192 8.85 28.90 11.75
CA LYS A 192 8.42 27.53 11.48
C LYS A 192 7.82 27.36 10.09
N GLU A 193 7.89 26.13 9.60
CA GLU A 193 6.98 25.63 8.59
C GLU A 193 5.52 25.52 9.09
N PHE A 194 4.57 25.53 8.16
CA PHE A 194 3.15 25.22 8.41
C PHE A 194 2.58 24.38 7.27
N PHE A 195 1.55 23.58 7.52
CA PHE A 195 0.88 22.80 6.47
C PHE A 195 -0.22 23.60 5.78
N LEU A 196 -0.02 23.91 4.51
CA LEU A 196 -0.98 24.59 3.66
C LEU A 196 -1.84 23.53 2.95
N GLU A 197 -3.12 23.48 3.28
CA GLU A 197 -4.06 22.48 2.76
C GLU A 197 -4.64 22.94 1.42
N THR A 198 -5.30 24.10 1.39
CA THR A 198 -5.87 24.68 0.16
C THR A 198 -5.82 26.21 0.15
N ILE A 199 -5.82 26.78 -1.06
CA ILE A 199 -6.16 28.19 -1.30
C ILE A 199 -7.31 28.25 -2.31
N THR A 200 -8.30 29.10 -2.07
CA THR A 200 -9.40 29.39 -3.01
C THR A 200 -9.49 30.89 -3.22
N ILE A 201 -9.56 31.33 -4.48
CA ILE A 201 -9.64 32.75 -4.84
C ILE A 201 -11.03 33.07 -5.41
N GLU A 202 -11.74 33.96 -4.74
CA GLU A 202 -13.10 34.43 -5.08
C GLU A 202 -13.06 35.83 -5.71
N GLY A 203 -13.97 36.10 -6.65
CA GLY A 203 -14.17 37.44 -7.23
C GLY A 203 -13.70 37.62 -8.68
N PHE A 204 -13.19 36.57 -9.34
CA PHE A 204 -13.01 36.56 -10.79
C PHE A 204 -14.34 36.26 -11.51
N ALA A 205 -14.52 36.82 -12.69
CA ALA A 205 -15.72 36.58 -13.52
C ALA A 205 -15.83 35.12 -14.00
N SER A 206 -14.72 34.37 -14.01
CA SER A 206 -14.64 32.94 -14.31
C SER A 206 -15.10 32.02 -13.16
N GLY A 207 -15.53 32.59 -12.02
CA GLY A 207 -15.84 31.83 -10.81
C GLY A 207 -14.66 31.74 -9.84
N ALA A 208 -14.76 30.83 -8.87
CA ALA A 208 -13.70 30.59 -7.90
C ALA A 208 -12.55 29.78 -8.51
N VAL A 209 -11.31 30.11 -8.17
CA VAL A 209 -10.12 29.35 -8.60
C VAL A 209 -9.53 28.63 -7.39
N HIS A 210 -9.37 27.31 -7.50
CA HIS A 210 -8.89 26.45 -6.42
C HIS A 210 -7.43 26.03 -6.64
N PHE A 211 -6.67 26.01 -5.55
CA PHE A 211 -5.27 25.59 -5.47
C PHE A 211 -5.20 24.50 -4.40
N PRO A 212 -5.23 23.21 -4.77
CA PRO A 212 -4.96 22.11 -3.84
C PRO A 212 -3.46 22.13 -3.52
N CYS A 213 -3.12 22.41 -2.26
CA CYS A 213 -1.73 22.67 -1.86
C CYS A 213 -1.10 21.47 -1.14
N ASN A 214 -1.80 20.91 -0.16
CA ASN A 214 -1.43 19.74 0.65
C ASN A 214 0.09 19.60 0.95
N SER A 215 0.74 20.69 1.38
CA SER A 215 2.20 20.75 1.50
C SER A 215 2.67 21.60 2.68
N TRP A 216 3.80 21.23 3.25
CA TRP A 216 4.52 22.00 4.27
C TRP A 216 5.27 23.16 3.65
N VAL A 217 4.91 24.39 4.01
CA VAL A 217 5.58 25.63 3.53
C VAL A 217 6.73 25.98 4.47
N GLN A 218 7.95 25.64 4.06
CA GLN A 218 9.19 25.85 4.82
C GLN A 218 9.47 27.33 5.12
N SER A 219 10.22 27.62 6.20
CA SER A 219 10.68 28.98 6.50
C SER A 219 11.71 29.45 5.47
N THR A 220 11.70 30.73 5.12
CA THR A 220 12.77 31.38 4.31
C THR A 220 14.16 31.31 4.95
N LYS A 221 14.28 30.87 6.21
CA LYS A 221 15.56 30.55 6.85
C LYS A 221 16.17 29.24 6.39
N ASP A 222 15.32 28.26 6.10
CA ASP A 222 15.73 26.91 5.72
C ASP A 222 15.76 26.75 4.19
N HIS A 223 14.78 27.36 3.52
CA HIS A 223 14.57 27.34 2.07
C HIS A 223 14.21 28.77 1.60
N PRO A 224 15.16 29.53 1.04
CA PRO A 224 14.98 30.96 0.75
C PRO A 224 14.02 31.24 -0.41
N ASP A 225 13.81 30.27 -1.30
CA ASP A 225 12.97 30.40 -2.49
C ASP A 225 11.47 30.41 -2.17
N LYS A 226 10.68 30.96 -3.10
CA LYS A 226 9.23 31.00 -2.98
C LYS A 226 8.64 29.63 -3.31
N ARG A 227 7.76 29.12 -2.47
CA ARG A 227 6.96 27.92 -2.79
C ARG A 227 5.94 28.25 -3.86
N ILE A 228 5.80 27.39 -4.86
CA ILE A 228 4.86 27.53 -5.98
C ILE A 228 3.71 26.55 -5.78
N PHE A 229 2.47 27.01 -5.98
CA PHE A 229 1.28 26.17 -6.01
C PHE A 229 0.47 26.48 -7.27
N PHE A 230 0.07 25.44 -7.99
CA PHE A 230 -0.71 25.55 -9.23
C PHE A 230 -2.21 25.43 -8.96
N SER A 231 -3.03 25.98 -9.86
CA SER A 231 -4.48 25.75 -9.82
C SER A 231 -4.83 24.28 -10.03
N ASN A 232 -6.05 23.86 -9.68
CA ASN A 232 -6.55 22.52 -9.92
C ASN A 232 -6.69 22.15 -11.41
N MET A 233 -6.63 23.10 -12.34
CA MET A 233 -6.66 22.85 -13.79
C MET A 233 -5.55 21.87 -14.23
N PRO A 234 -5.88 20.79 -14.96
CA PRO A 234 -4.89 19.93 -15.62
C PRO A 234 -4.34 20.59 -16.88
N TYR A 235 -3.07 20.35 -17.19
CA TYR A 235 -2.43 20.76 -18.44
C TYR A 235 -1.34 19.76 -18.85
N LEU A 236 -1.38 19.29 -20.09
CA LEU A 236 -0.23 18.65 -20.72
C LEU A 236 0.90 19.68 -20.94
N PRO A 237 2.17 19.26 -21.10
CA PRO A 237 3.28 20.22 -21.21
C PRO A 237 3.09 21.25 -22.32
N TYR A 238 2.55 20.84 -23.49
CA TYR A 238 2.30 21.74 -24.63
C TYR A 238 1.09 22.69 -24.43
N GLU A 239 0.16 22.35 -23.54
CA GLU A 239 -1.02 23.15 -23.21
C GLU A 239 -0.75 24.18 -22.10
N THR A 240 0.39 24.06 -21.42
CA THR A 240 0.78 24.94 -20.31
C THR A 240 0.69 26.41 -20.75
N PRO A 241 -0.14 27.25 -20.09
CA PRO A 241 -0.29 28.65 -20.48
C PRO A 241 1.04 29.42 -20.41
N GLU A 242 1.26 30.41 -21.28
CA GLU A 242 2.56 31.10 -21.39
C GLU A 242 3.05 31.69 -20.05
N GLY A 243 2.15 32.22 -19.21
CA GLY A 243 2.52 32.74 -17.88
C GLY A 243 2.92 31.66 -16.86
N MET A 244 2.81 30.38 -17.21
CA MET A 244 3.01 29.24 -16.33
C MET A 244 4.22 28.37 -16.68
N LYS A 245 4.75 28.45 -17.91
CA LYS A 245 5.82 27.56 -18.41
C LYS A 245 7.08 27.59 -17.55
N GLU A 246 7.61 28.79 -17.29
CA GLU A 246 8.80 28.99 -16.45
C GLU A 246 8.62 28.44 -15.02
N LEU A 247 7.41 28.57 -14.45
CA LEU A 247 7.13 28.04 -13.11
C LEU A 247 6.98 26.50 -13.10
N ARG A 248 6.44 25.92 -14.17
CA ARG A 248 6.33 24.47 -14.36
C ARG A 248 7.72 23.83 -14.37
N GLU A 249 8.64 24.40 -15.12
CA GLU A 249 10.03 23.93 -15.21
C GLU A 249 10.78 24.13 -13.88
N LYS A 250 10.68 25.31 -13.26
CA LYS A 250 11.37 25.62 -12.00
C LYS A 250 10.96 24.75 -10.81
N GLU A 251 9.68 24.43 -10.65
CA GLU A 251 9.25 23.52 -9.57
C GLU A 251 9.82 22.11 -9.80
N LEU A 252 9.86 21.62 -11.05
CA LEU A 252 10.46 20.32 -11.37
C LEU A 252 11.98 20.28 -11.16
N GLU A 253 12.69 21.37 -11.47
CA GLU A 253 14.11 21.51 -11.12
C GLU A 253 14.34 21.45 -9.60
N ALA A 254 13.52 22.17 -8.82
CA ALA A 254 13.59 22.15 -7.36
C ALA A 254 13.26 20.78 -6.74
N LEU A 255 12.32 20.03 -7.34
CA LEU A 255 11.96 18.68 -6.91
C LEU A 255 13.03 17.64 -7.24
N ARG A 256 13.77 17.79 -8.34
CA ARG A 256 14.91 16.92 -8.69
C ARG A 256 16.16 17.20 -7.84
N GLY A 257 16.42 18.46 -7.52
CA GLY A 257 17.68 18.87 -6.90
C GLY A 257 18.90 18.63 -7.79
N ASP A 258 20.09 18.54 -7.19
CA ASP A 258 21.37 18.44 -7.90
C ASP A 258 22.08 17.07 -7.81
N GLY A 259 21.44 16.08 -7.18
CA GLY A 259 22.01 14.74 -6.95
C GLY A 259 23.07 14.64 -5.84
N THR A 260 23.43 15.76 -5.20
CA THR A 260 24.51 15.85 -4.20
C THR A 260 23.99 16.09 -2.79
N GLY A 261 24.90 16.08 -1.79
CA GLY A 261 24.64 16.52 -0.41
C GLY A 261 23.73 15.61 0.43
N VAL A 262 23.71 15.89 1.75
CA VAL A 262 22.83 15.26 2.73
C VAL A 262 21.44 15.88 2.67
N ARG A 263 20.39 15.05 2.67
CA ARG A 263 19.00 15.54 2.70
C ARG A 263 18.58 15.94 4.11
N LYS A 264 17.95 17.11 4.25
CA LYS A 264 17.37 17.63 5.50
C LYS A 264 15.90 17.23 5.58
N LEU A 265 15.37 17.09 6.80
CA LEU A 265 13.95 16.77 7.04
C LEU A 265 12.96 17.76 6.42
N SER A 266 13.38 18.99 6.06
CA SER A 266 12.56 20.02 5.41
C SER A 266 12.66 20.03 3.88
N ASP A 267 13.61 19.29 3.27
CA ASP A 267 13.82 19.27 1.81
C ASP A 267 12.64 18.58 1.10
N ARG A 268 12.40 18.94 -0.15
CA ARG A 268 11.41 18.32 -1.06
C ARG A 268 12.09 17.68 -2.27
N ILE A 269 13.28 17.10 -2.07
CA ILE A 269 14.14 16.60 -3.15
C ILE A 269 13.92 15.09 -3.32
N TYR A 270 13.37 14.70 -4.46
CA TYR A 270 13.10 13.32 -4.86
C TYR A 270 14.25 12.84 -5.74
N ASP A 271 14.96 11.79 -5.32
CA ASP A 271 16.13 11.28 -6.02
C ASP A 271 16.41 9.82 -5.65
N PHE A 272 17.25 9.13 -6.43
CA PHE A 272 17.45 7.68 -6.35
C PHE A 272 18.76 7.28 -5.66
N ALA A 273 18.74 6.13 -4.99
CA ALA A 273 19.93 5.43 -4.51
C ALA A 273 19.69 3.91 -4.39
N THR A 274 20.76 3.14 -4.32
CA THR A 274 20.78 1.70 -4.01
C THR A 274 20.48 1.45 -2.53
N TYR A 275 20.11 0.22 -2.17
CA TYR A 275 19.89 -0.21 -0.79
C TYR A 275 21.22 -0.54 -0.10
N ASN A 276 22.07 0.49 0.06
CA ASN A 276 23.32 0.46 0.82
C ASN A 276 23.16 1.00 2.26
N ASP A 277 21.91 1.19 2.74
CA ASP A 277 21.58 1.73 4.08
C ASP A 277 20.97 0.69 5.05
N LEU A 278 20.99 -0.60 4.68
CA LEU A 278 20.44 -1.70 5.47
C LEU A 278 21.42 -2.27 6.51
N GLY A 279 22.72 -2.29 6.20
CA GLY A 279 23.77 -2.79 7.09
C GLY A 279 24.26 -1.76 8.11
N ASN A 280 24.91 -2.23 9.17
CA ASN A 280 25.56 -1.38 10.18
C ASN A 280 26.93 -1.95 10.58
N PRO A 281 27.92 -2.00 9.67
CA PRO A 281 29.23 -2.63 9.91
C PRO A 281 30.02 -1.95 11.05
N ASP A 282 29.82 -0.65 11.29
CA ASP A 282 30.43 0.10 12.41
C ASP A 282 30.03 -0.44 13.79
N MET A 283 28.86 -1.10 13.89
CA MET A 283 28.37 -1.74 15.11
C MET A 283 28.74 -3.23 15.22
N GLY A 284 29.37 -3.82 14.19
CA GLY A 284 29.84 -5.20 14.17
C GLY A 284 29.64 -5.90 12.82
N ILE A 285 30.53 -6.84 12.49
CA ILE A 285 30.52 -7.55 11.20
C ILE A 285 29.22 -8.34 10.96
N ASP A 286 28.58 -8.85 12.00
CA ASP A 286 27.31 -9.59 11.93
C ASP A 286 26.12 -8.71 11.46
N LEU A 287 26.29 -7.39 11.48
CA LEU A 287 25.34 -6.39 10.99
C LEU A 287 25.73 -5.83 9.61
N ALA A 288 26.89 -6.21 9.05
CA ALA A 288 27.25 -5.87 7.68
C ALA A 288 26.31 -6.57 6.69
N ARG A 289 25.81 -5.84 5.69
CA ARG A 289 24.95 -6.37 4.62
C ARG A 289 25.52 -5.89 3.29
N PRO A 290 25.37 -6.66 2.20
CA PRO A 290 25.78 -6.17 0.88
C PRO A 290 24.89 -5.01 0.44
N GLU A 291 25.38 -4.23 -0.52
CA GLU A 291 24.56 -3.31 -1.30
C GLU A 291 23.59 -4.09 -2.21
N PHE A 292 22.32 -3.70 -2.22
CA PHE A 292 21.33 -4.22 -3.17
C PHE A 292 20.97 -3.13 -4.20
N GLY A 293 21.03 -3.48 -5.48
CA GLY A 293 20.95 -2.56 -6.61
C GLY A 293 22.32 -2.41 -7.28
N GLY A 294 22.39 -2.76 -8.57
CA GLY A 294 23.63 -2.86 -9.34
C GLY A 294 23.72 -4.19 -10.10
N GLU A 295 24.81 -4.39 -10.85
CA GLU A 295 24.98 -5.58 -11.71
C GLU A 295 25.21 -6.88 -10.92
N SER A 296 25.77 -6.81 -9.71
CA SER A 296 26.07 -7.97 -8.86
C SER A 296 24.85 -8.52 -8.13
N ILE A 297 24.02 -7.63 -7.57
CA ILE A 297 22.80 -7.96 -6.83
C ILE A 297 21.69 -7.01 -7.30
N PRO A 298 21.00 -7.32 -8.42
CA PRO A 298 19.95 -6.49 -8.99
C PRO A 298 18.84 -6.15 -7.98
N TYR A 299 18.41 -4.89 -7.92
CA TYR A 299 17.31 -4.45 -7.05
C TYR A 299 16.69 -3.11 -7.48
N PRO A 300 15.41 -2.83 -7.20
CA PRO A 300 14.83 -1.49 -7.36
C PRO A 300 15.63 -0.43 -6.59
N ARG A 301 15.66 0.81 -7.08
CA ARG A 301 16.22 1.96 -6.35
C ARG A 301 15.23 2.49 -5.32
N ARG A 302 15.76 3.05 -4.24
CA ARG A 302 15.03 3.72 -3.16
C ARG A 302 15.25 5.24 -3.15
N CYS A 303 14.51 5.94 -2.29
CA CYS A 303 14.69 7.36 -2.04
C CYS A 303 16.09 7.66 -1.47
N ARG A 304 16.86 8.50 -2.17
CA ARG A 304 18.18 8.98 -1.76
C ARG A 304 18.10 9.81 -0.49
N THR A 305 18.95 9.49 0.46
CA THR A 305 19.09 10.21 1.74
C THR A 305 20.42 10.96 1.83
N GLY A 306 21.47 10.44 1.18
CA GLY A 306 22.74 11.15 0.96
C GLY A 306 23.54 11.43 2.22
N ARG A 307 23.34 10.66 3.29
CA ARG A 307 24.17 10.71 4.49
C ARG A 307 25.59 10.29 4.15
N LEU A 308 26.52 10.57 5.06
CA LEU A 308 27.91 10.15 4.90
C LEU A 308 28.01 8.61 4.88
N PRO A 309 29.07 8.04 4.30
CA PRO A 309 29.36 6.61 4.44
C PRO A 309 29.56 6.18 5.91
N THR A 310 29.58 4.86 6.14
CA THR A 310 30.04 4.27 7.40
C THR A 310 31.55 4.49 7.59
N ASP A 311 32.03 4.46 8.84
CA ASP A 311 33.46 4.60 9.15
C ASP A 311 34.27 3.37 8.66
N THR A 312 33.62 2.21 8.55
CA THR A 312 34.23 0.94 8.16
C THR A 312 34.10 0.57 6.67
N ASP A 313 33.08 1.08 5.95
CA ASP A 313 32.90 0.88 4.50
C ASP A 313 32.42 2.16 3.80
N ILE A 314 33.20 2.63 2.82
CA ILE A 314 32.93 3.85 2.05
C ILE A 314 31.74 3.71 1.09
N ASN A 315 31.31 2.49 0.76
CA ASN A 315 30.20 2.23 -0.15
C ASN A 315 28.85 2.14 0.58
N MET A 316 28.87 1.91 1.90
CA MET A 316 27.67 1.74 2.73
C MET A 316 27.25 3.08 3.36
N GLU A 317 25.99 3.47 3.23
CA GLU A 317 25.47 4.71 3.80
C GLU A 317 25.25 4.56 5.32
N SER A 318 25.80 5.48 6.12
CA SER A 318 25.66 5.49 7.57
C SER A 318 24.20 5.38 8.04
N ARG A 319 24.00 4.78 9.22
CA ARG A 319 22.69 4.43 9.76
C ARG A 319 22.07 5.56 10.58
N VAL A 320 20.73 5.62 10.59
CA VAL A 320 19.96 6.50 11.48
C VAL A 320 19.11 5.63 12.39
N GLU A 321 19.56 5.42 13.62
CA GLU A 321 18.85 4.58 14.58
C GLU A 321 17.73 5.33 15.32
N LYS A 322 16.73 4.57 15.81
CA LYS A 322 15.63 5.14 16.59
C LYS A 322 16.15 5.76 17.91
N PRO A 323 15.55 6.86 18.40
CA PRO A 323 14.29 7.46 17.96
C PRO A 323 14.43 8.54 16.87
N LEU A 324 15.59 8.69 16.23
CA LEU A 324 15.82 9.77 15.26
C LEU A 324 14.96 9.56 13.99
N PRO A 325 14.38 10.64 13.42
CA PRO A 325 13.68 10.57 12.15
C PRO A 325 14.67 10.43 10.98
N ILE A 326 14.33 9.56 10.03
CA ILE A 326 15.05 9.41 8.76
C ILE A 326 14.40 10.30 7.68
N TYR A 327 15.17 10.75 6.69
CA TYR A 327 14.67 11.61 5.62
C TYR A 327 13.73 10.87 4.67
N VAL A 328 12.62 11.54 4.36
CA VAL A 328 11.87 11.45 3.10
C VAL A 328 11.54 12.88 2.67
N PRO A 329 11.22 13.16 1.39
CA PRO A 329 10.78 14.48 0.97
C PRO A 329 9.64 14.97 1.87
N ARG A 330 9.67 16.26 2.26
CA ARG A 330 8.93 16.75 3.43
C ARG A 330 7.43 16.46 3.39
N ASP A 331 6.83 16.43 2.21
CA ASP A 331 5.40 16.21 2.01
C ASP A 331 5.01 14.71 2.08
N GLU A 332 5.96 13.79 1.91
CA GLU A 332 5.80 12.33 2.08
C GLU A 332 5.84 11.87 3.55
N ALA A 333 6.34 12.74 4.44
CA ALA A 333 6.52 12.41 5.84
C ALA A 333 5.14 12.36 6.54
N PHE A 334 4.72 11.14 6.93
CA PHE A 334 3.45 10.82 7.61
C PHE A 334 2.82 11.96 8.42
N GLU A 335 1.51 12.15 8.30
CA GLU A 335 0.79 13.06 9.17
C GLU A 335 0.81 12.62 10.64
N GLU A 336 0.38 13.50 11.55
CA GLU A 336 0.43 13.23 12.98
C GLU A 336 -0.47 12.05 13.38
N THR A 337 -1.63 11.87 12.75
CA THR A 337 -2.57 10.76 12.98
C THR A 337 -1.94 9.41 12.64
N LYS A 338 -1.41 9.25 11.42
CA LYS A 338 -0.63 8.09 10.99
C LYS A 338 0.57 7.85 11.91
N LYS A 339 1.34 8.90 12.27
CA LYS A 339 2.45 8.83 13.25
C LYS A 339 2.01 8.35 14.63
N HIS A 340 0.84 8.74 15.14
CA HIS A 340 0.33 8.26 16.44
C HIS A 340 -0.12 6.79 16.36
N THR A 341 -0.80 6.39 15.28
CA THR A 341 -1.15 4.98 15.02
C THR A 341 0.10 4.10 15.01
N PHE A 342 1.10 4.47 14.19
CA PHE A 342 2.39 3.80 14.16
C PHE A 342 3.14 3.88 15.49
N SER A 343 3.02 4.95 16.27
CA SER A 343 3.72 5.08 17.56
C SER A 343 3.10 4.20 18.65
N ALA A 344 1.78 3.97 18.60
CA ALA A 344 1.09 3.03 19.47
C ALA A 344 1.47 1.56 19.15
N GLY A 345 1.42 1.16 17.88
CA GLY A 345 1.92 -0.16 17.44
C GLY A 345 3.42 -0.33 17.70
N ARG A 346 4.22 0.73 17.46
CA ARG A 346 5.65 0.77 17.79
C ARG A 346 5.89 0.62 19.29
N LEU A 347 5.04 1.13 20.19
CA LEU A 347 5.21 0.91 21.62
C LEU A 347 5.01 -0.57 21.99
N ARG A 348 4.01 -1.25 21.38
CA ARG A 348 3.82 -2.71 21.51
C ARG A 348 5.08 -3.46 21.05
N ALA A 349 5.65 -3.11 19.89
CA ALA A 349 6.86 -3.77 19.37
C ALA A 349 8.18 -3.39 20.11
N VAL A 350 8.30 -2.15 20.61
CA VAL A 350 9.49 -1.63 21.30
C VAL A 350 9.67 -2.24 22.68
N LEU A 351 8.58 -2.59 23.38
CA LEU A 351 8.61 -3.31 24.65
C LEU A 351 9.56 -4.53 24.56
N HIS A 352 9.50 -5.29 23.47
CA HIS A 352 10.31 -6.49 23.24
C HIS A 352 11.79 -6.24 22.86
N ASN A 353 12.16 -5.03 22.42
CA ASN A 353 13.52 -4.74 21.92
C ASN A 353 14.36 -3.84 22.85
N LEU A 354 13.76 -3.00 23.71
CA LEU A 354 14.48 -1.96 24.47
C LEU A 354 14.52 -2.16 25.99
N TYR A 355 13.87 -3.17 26.55
CA TYR A 355 13.85 -3.42 27.99
C TYR A 355 14.44 -4.80 28.34
N PRO A 356 15.71 -4.87 28.78
CA PRO A 356 16.35 -6.11 29.23
C PRO A 356 15.58 -6.85 30.33
N SER A 357 14.83 -6.13 31.16
CA SER A 357 13.97 -6.69 32.21
C SER A 357 12.68 -7.32 31.67
N LEU A 358 12.09 -6.78 30.59
CA LEU A 358 10.97 -7.44 29.91
C LEU A 358 11.46 -8.70 29.19
N VAL A 359 12.57 -8.58 28.48
CA VAL A 359 13.25 -9.69 27.84
C VAL A 359 13.57 -10.77 28.89
N ALA A 360 14.13 -10.44 30.06
CA ALA A 360 14.38 -11.39 31.14
C ALA A 360 13.11 -12.08 31.68
N ASN A 361 11.99 -11.36 31.84
CA ASN A 361 10.72 -11.95 32.28
C ASN A 361 10.09 -12.89 31.22
N ILE A 362 10.22 -12.56 29.93
CA ILE A 362 9.78 -13.44 28.83
C ILE A 362 10.72 -14.63 28.69
N LEU A 363 12.04 -14.42 28.80
CA LEU A 363 13.06 -15.48 28.79
C LEU A 363 12.91 -16.46 29.96
N ALA A 364 12.37 -16.05 31.10
CA ALA A 364 12.02 -16.96 32.19
C ALA A 364 10.98 -18.02 31.80
N HIS A 365 10.30 -17.85 30.66
CA HIS A 365 9.34 -18.78 30.07
C HIS A 365 9.90 -19.31 28.74
N HIS A 366 10.78 -20.30 28.82
CA HIS A 366 11.32 -20.98 27.64
C HIS A 366 10.24 -21.81 26.93
N ASP A 367 9.94 -21.39 25.69
CA ASP A 367 9.05 -22.01 24.72
C ASP A 367 7.58 -22.22 25.14
N PHE A 368 6.69 -22.36 24.16
CA PHE A 368 5.32 -22.79 24.40
C PHE A 368 5.34 -24.27 24.81
N LYS A 369 4.75 -24.61 25.97
CA LYS A 369 4.67 -26.00 26.44
C LYS A 369 3.49 -26.76 25.84
N GLY A 370 2.48 -26.05 25.36
CA GLY A 370 1.28 -26.62 24.76
C GLY A 370 0.35 -25.54 24.20
N PHE A 371 -0.83 -25.96 23.71
CA PHE A 371 -1.82 -25.03 23.14
C PHE A 371 -2.35 -24.01 24.15
N ALA A 372 -2.38 -24.33 25.45
CA ALA A 372 -2.83 -23.41 26.50
C ALA A 372 -1.95 -22.14 26.55
N ASP A 373 -0.63 -22.30 26.62
CA ASP A 373 0.34 -21.19 26.61
C ASP A 373 0.17 -20.25 25.39
N VAL A 374 -0.27 -20.78 24.24
CA VAL A 374 -0.58 -19.98 23.04
C VAL A 374 -1.96 -19.31 23.15
N ASP A 375 -2.98 -20.03 23.62
CA ASP A 375 -4.32 -19.50 23.84
C ASP A 375 -4.34 -18.36 24.86
N ASP A 376 -3.51 -18.47 25.90
CA ASP A 376 -3.44 -17.52 27.00
C ASP A 376 -2.98 -16.14 26.52
N LEU A 377 -2.23 -16.03 25.42
CA LEU A 377 -1.90 -14.76 24.77
C LEU A 377 -3.14 -13.90 24.45
N TYR A 378 -4.27 -14.54 24.14
CA TYR A 378 -5.52 -13.91 23.72
C TYR A 378 -6.63 -13.95 24.78
N LYS A 379 -6.46 -14.76 25.83
CA LYS A 379 -7.47 -14.96 26.90
C LYS A 379 -7.10 -14.25 28.18
N GLU A 380 -6.01 -14.68 28.81
CA GLU A 380 -5.57 -14.17 30.12
C GLU A 380 -4.53 -13.05 29.96
N GLY A 381 -3.73 -13.11 28.90
CA GLY A 381 -2.58 -12.24 28.63
C GLY A 381 -1.31 -12.67 29.37
N LEU A 382 -0.19 -12.06 28.99
CA LEU A 382 1.12 -12.26 29.62
C LEU A 382 1.29 -11.29 30.80
N LEU A 383 1.47 -11.81 32.01
CA LEU A 383 1.74 -10.99 33.20
C LEU A 383 3.17 -10.40 33.16
N LEU A 384 3.29 -9.08 33.02
CA LEU A 384 4.57 -8.38 33.02
C LEU A 384 4.86 -7.80 34.41
N LYS A 385 5.70 -8.49 35.19
CA LYS A 385 6.16 -7.99 36.51
C LYS A 385 7.06 -6.76 36.33
N PHE A 386 6.51 -5.56 36.53
CA PHE A 386 7.20 -4.28 36.35
C PHE A 386 6.85 -3.23 37.42
N ASP A 387 7.82 -2.85 38.25
CA ASP A 387 7.69 -1.73 39.20
C ASP A 387 7.80 -0.34 38.52
N GLU A 388 8.30 -0.26 37.29
CA GLU A 388 8.63 1.01 36.61
C GLU A 388 7.54 1.58 35.69
N PHE A 389 6.34 0.98 35.60
CA PHE A 389 5.24 1.50 34.76
C PHE A 389 4.90 2.98 35.01
N LYS A 390 5.18 3.48 36.22
CA LYS A 390 5.03 4.89 36.62
C LYS A 390 5.89 5.88 35.80
N LYS A 391 6.85 5.41 35.00
CA LYS A 391 7.72 6.23 34.12
C LYS A 391 7.27 6.29 32.65
N LEU A 392 6.25 5.52 32.22
CA LEU A 392 5.80 5.58 30.82
C LEU A 392 5.04 6.89 30.52
N PRO A 393 5.14 7.43 29.28
CA PRO A 393 4.36 8.60 28.86
C PRO A 393 2.86 8.31 28.86
N LYS A 394 2.01 9.30 29.16
CA LYS A 394 0.53 9.20 29.27
C LYS A 394 -0.23 8.93 27.94
N ILE A 395 0.39 8.30 26.94
CA ILE A 395 -0.22 8.01 25.62
C ILE A 395 -0.86 6.59 25.60
N VAL A 396 -0.79 5.85 26.70
CA VAL A 396 -0.99 4.37 26.74
C VAL A 396 -2.44 3.92 26.96
N HIS A 397 -3.45 4.80 26.84
CA HIS A 397 -4.87 4.51 27.13
C HIS A 397 -5.58 3.42 26.26
N LYS A 398 -4.84 2.69 25.40
CA LYS A 398 -5.33 1.51 24.65
C LYS A 398 -4.62 0.19 25.01
N ILE A 399 -3.63 0.18 25.90
CA ILE A 399 -3.40 -1.02 26.71
C ILE A 399 -4.50 -0.99 27.76
N GLN A 400 -5.28 -2.07 27.88
CA GLN A 400 -6.29 -2.17 28.92
C GLN A 400 -5.62 -1.95 30.27
N GLU A 401 -6.09 -0.94 31.01
CA GLU A 401 -5.65 -0.63 32.37
C GLU A 401 -6.14 -1.72 33.33
N SER A 402 -5.59 -2.95 33.21
CA SER A 402 -5.40 -3.78 34.39
C SER A 402 -4.27 -3.13 35.19
N SER A 403 -4.53 -2.84 36.47
CA SER A 403 -3.57 -2.28 37.42
C SER A 403 -2.42 -3.26 37.79
N GLU A 404 -2.22 -4.30 36.97
CA GLU A 404 -1.44 -5.50 37.26
C GLU A 404 -0.39 -5.82 36.17
N GLY A 405 -0.37 -5.06 35.06
CA GLY A 405 0.70 -5.14 34.05
C GLY A 405 0.54 -6.27 33.03
N ILE A 406 -0.68 -6.60 32.60
CA ILE A 406 -0.95 -7.70 31.67
C ILE A 406 -0.87 -7.22 30.20
N LEU A 407 -0.11 -7.94 29.35
CA LEU A 407 -0.07 -7.77 27.90
C LEU A 407 -0.95 -8.83 27.22
N LYS A 408 -2.10 -8.41 26.71
CA LYS A 408 -3.09 -9.26 26.03
C LYS A 408 -3.25 -8.86 24.56
N TYR A 409 -3.38 -9.87 23.70
CA TYR A 409 -3.54 -9.74 22.25
C TYR A 409 -5.01 -9.98 21.83
N ASP A 410 -5.46 -9.37 20.74
CA ASP A 410 -6.79 -9.62 20.19
C ASP A 410 -6.86 -11.00 19.51
N THR A 411 -8.00 -11.69 19.55
CA THR A 411 -8.09 -13.06 18.99
C THR A 411 -8.01 -13.04 17.45
N PRO A 412 -7.03 -13.71 16.81
CA PRO A 412 -6.90 -13.73 15.36
C PRO A 412 -8.12 -14.37 14.67
N MET A 413 -8.51 -13.82 13.52
CA MET A 413 -9.68 -14.26 12.76
C MET A 413 -9.68 -15.76 12.46
N ILE A 414 -8.51 -16.32 12.12
CA ILE A 414 -8.36 -17.75 11.79
C ILE A 414 -8.83 -18.71 12.91
N ILE A 415 -8.77 -18.31 14.19
CA ILE A 415 -9.26 -19.10 15.33
C ILE A 415 -10.54 -18.56 15.97
N ALA A 416 -11.10 -17.45 15.47
CA ALA A 416 -12.22 -16.75 16.10
C ALA A 416 -13.57 -17.48 16.00
N LYS A 417 -13.80 -18.28 14.95
CA LYS A 417 -15.02 -19.10 14.76
C LYS A 417 -14.78 -20.59 14.96
N ASP A 418 -13.68 -21.12 14.40
CA ASP A 418 -13.22 -22.49 14.58
C ASP A 418 -11.79 -22.46 15.11
N LYS A 419 -11.63 -22.77 16.40
CA LYS A 419 -10.33 -22.78 17.08
C LYS A 419 -9.35 -23.81 16.49
N PHE A 420 -9.86 -24.82 15.79
CA PHE A 420 -9.08 -25.91 15.22
C PHE A 420 -8.92 -25.80 13.69
N ALA A 421 -9.38 -24.69 13.08
CA ALA A 421 -9.32 -24.47 11.63
C ALA A 421 -7.92 -24.73 11.06
N TRP A 422 -6.89 -24.16 11.69
CA TRP A 422 -5.49 -24.26 11.28
C TRP A 422 -4.90 -25.68 11.25
N LEU A 423 -5.46 -26.64 12.01
CA LEU A 423 -5.00 -28.04 11.97
C LEU A 423 -5.43 -28.74 10.69
N ARG A 424 -6.54 -28.31 10.08
CA ARG A 424 -7.21 -29.00 8.98
C ARG A 424 -6.46 -28.81 7.66
N ASP A 425 -6.47 -29.86 6.85
CA ASP A 425 -5.84 -29.86 5.53
C ASP A 425 -6.62 -29.03 4.51
N ASP A 426 -7.94 -28.95 4.65
CA ASP A 426 -8.78 -28.14 3.75
C ASP A 426 -8.58 -26.63 4.00
N GLU A 427 -8.39 -26.17 5.25
CA GLU A 427 -8.07 -24.76 5.52
C GLU A 427 -6.65 -24.40 5.08
N PHE A 428 -5.67 -25.30 5.25
CA PHE A 428 -4.31 -25.12 4.74
C PHE A 428 -4.32 -24.94 3.20
N ALA A 429 -5.10 -25.75 2.47
CA ALA A 429 -5.24 -25.60 1.02
C ALA A 429 -6.12 -24.40 0.62
N ARG A 430 -7.17 -24.06 1.39
CA ARG A 430 -8.01 -22.88 1.14
C ARG A 430 -7.20 -21.58 1.26
N GLN A 431 -6.22 -21.52 2.15
CA GLN A 431 -5.33 -20.34 2.30
C GLN A 431 -4.47 -20.08 1.03
N ALA A 432 -4.26 -21.06 0.15
CA ALA A 432 -3.63 -20.85 -1.16
C ALA A 432 -4.48 -20.01 -2.14
N LEU A 433 -5.80 -19.95 -1.93
CA LEU A 433 -6.76 -19.21 -2.77
C LEU A 433 -7.36 -17.98 -2.07
N ALA A 434 -7.44 -18.03 -0.74
CA ALA A 434 -8.25 -17.12 0.08
C ALA A 434 -7.60 -16.79 1.44
N GLY A 435 -6.30 -17.08 1.58
CA GLY A 435 -5.49 -16.64 2.71
C GLY A 435 -4.79 -15.32 2.42
N ILE A 436 -3.70 -15.09 3.16
CA ILE A 436 -2.88 -13.88 3.08
C ILE A 436 -1.91 -13.84 1.89
N ASN A 437 -1.49 -14.99 1.35
CA ASN A 437 -0.55 -15.06 0.22
C ASN A 437 -1.17 -15.81 -0.99
N PRO A 438 -2.36 -15.41 -1.47
CA PRO A 438 -3.18 -16.19 -2.40
C PRO A 438 -2.68 -16.11 -3.86
N VAL A 439 -1.38 -15.95 -4.08
CA VAL A 439 -0.77 -15.56 -5.36
C VAL A 439 0.35 -16.49 -5.85
N ASN A 440 0.78 -17.49 -5.07
CA ASN A 440 1.82 -18.43 -5.50
C ASN A 440 1.28 -19.68 -6.19
N ILE A 441 0.02 -20.03 -5.99
CA ILE A 441 -0.53 -21.26 -6.53
C ILE A 441 -0.54 -21.20 -8.06
N GLU A 442 -0.01 -22.24 -8.67
CA GLU A 442 0.03 -22.43 -10.12
C GLU A 442 -0.57 -23.77 -10.50
N ARG A 443 -1.06 -23.87 -11.74
CA ARG A 443 -1.52 -25.12 -12.31
C ARG A 443 -0.31 -25.99 -12.65
N LEU A 444 -0.34 -27.27 -12.26
CA LEU A 444 0.75 -28.19 -12.55
C LEU A 444 0.71 -28.59 -14.03
N GLU A 445 1.77 -28.31 -14.77
CA GLU A 445 1.85 -28.62 -16.21
C GLU A 445 2.47 -29.98 -16.52
N VAL A 446 3.41 -30.42 -15.69
CA VAL A 446 4.15 -31.69 -15.84
C VAL A 446 4.27 -32.39 -14.49
N PHE A 447 4.25 -33.72 -14.51
CA PHE A 447 4.50 -34.54 -13.32
C PHE A 447 5.59 -35.59 -13.62
N PRO A 448 6.58 -35.78 -12.73
CA PRO A 448 6.83 -35.00 -11.51
C PRO A 448 7.28 -33.55 -11.83
N PRO A 449 7.15 -32.61 -10.88
CA PRO A 449 7.67 -31.24 -11.04
C PRO A 449 9.19 -31.24 -11.32
N VAL A 450 9.65 -30.23 -12.07
CA VAL A 450 11.06 -30.07 -12.45
C VAL A 450 11.56 -28.69 -12.02
N SER A 451 12.67 -28.66 -11.30
CA SER A 451 13.38 -27.45 -10.88
C SER A 451 13.99 -26.71 -12.08
N LYS A 452 13.98 -25.37 -12.03
CA LYS A 452 14.52 -24.46 -13.06
C LYS A 452 15.94 -23.98 -12.72
N LEU A 453 16.49 -24.43 -11.59
CA LEU A 453 17.86 -24.11 -11.15
C LEU A 453 18.92 -24.78 -12.04
N ASP A 454 20.16 -24.27 -11.99
CA ASP A 454 21.26 -24.82 -12.78
C ASP A 454 21.64 -26.24 -12.29
N PRO A 455 21.51 -27.29 -13.12
CA PRO A 455 21.87 -28.66 -12.73
C PRO A 455 23.36 -28.83 -12.41
N ASN A 456 24.24 -27.96 -12.93
CA ASN A 456 25.67 -28.00 -12.64
C ASN A 456 25.99 -27.49 -11.21
N ILE A 457 25.10 -26.69 -10.63
CA ILE A 457 25.25 -26.12 -9.27
C ILE A 457 24.43 -26.92 -8.25
N TYR A 458 23.22 -27.33 -8.61
CA TYR A 458 22.24 -27.91 -7.68
C TYR A 458 21.91 -29.40 -7.93
N GLY A 459 22.55 -30.05 -8.91
CA GLY A 459 22.39 -31.48 -9.17
C GLY A 459 21.07 -31.85 -9.87
N GLN A 460 20.47 -32.98 -9.47
CA GLN A 460 19.24 -33.51 -10.09
C GLN A 460 18.03 -32.59 -9.88
N GLN A 461 17.47 -32.11 -11.00
CA GLN A 461 16.37 -31.15 -11.03
C GLN A 461 14.99 -31.83 -10.87
N GLU A 462 14.91 -33.14 -11.09
CA GLU A 462 13.71 -33.94 -10.95
C GLU A 462 13.24 -33.99 -9.48
N SER A 463 11.96 -33.72 -9.24
CA SER A 463 11.34 -33.94 -7.93
C SER A 463 11.33 -35.42 -7.55
N ALA A 464 11.41 -35.72 -6.25
CA ALA A 464 11.24 -37.05 -5.68
C ALA A 464 9.76 -37.52 -5.65
N LEU A 465 8.83 -36.68 -6.14
CA LEU A 465 7.44 -37.04 -6.34
C LEU A 465 7.29 -38.19 -7.37
N LYS A 466 6.36 -39.09 -7.09
CA LYS A 466 6.03 -40.26 -7.91
C LYS A 466 4.52 -40.47 -7.91
N GLU A 467 3.98 -41.14 -8.92
CA GLU A 467 2.53 -41.36 -9.02
C GLU A 467 1.98 -42.12 -7.79
N GLU A 468 2.73 -43.11 -7.31
CA GLU A 468 2.42 -43.92 -6.11
C GLU A 468 2.17 -43.07 -4.84
N HIS A 469 2.73 -41.86 -4.76
CA HIS A 469 2.49 -40.94 -3.63
C HIS A 469 1.12 -40.25 -3.70
N ILE A 470 0.53 -40.09 -4.90
CA ILE A 470 -0.64 -39.23 -5.10
C ILE A 470 -1.90 -39.94 -5.61
N LEU A 471 -1.78 -41.10 -6.28
CA LEU A 471 -2.91 -41.79 -6.94
C LEU A 471 -4.14 -42.01 -6.04
N SER A 472 -3.96 -42.30 -4.75
CA SER A 472 -5.06 -42.53 -3.80
C SER A 472 -5.91 -41.28 -3.51
N TYR A 473 -5.43 -40.08 -3.85
CA TYR A 473 -6.11 -38.81 -3.57
C TYR A 473 -6.81 -38.20 -4.80
N LEU A 474 -6.62 -38.76 -5.99
CA LEU A 474 -7.12 -38.20 -7.27
C LEU A 474 -8.57 -38.58 -7.62
N GLU A 475 -9.39 -38.95 -6.62
CA GLU A 475 -10.81 -39.33 -6.79
C GLU A 475 -11.07 -40.40 -7.87
N GLY A 476 -10.08 -41.27 -8.13
CA GLY A 476 -10.13 -42.37 -9.09
C GLY A 476 -9.49 -42.08 -10.46
N MET A 477 -8.99 -40.87 -10.69
CA MET A 477 -8.28 -40.48 -11.92
C MET A 477 -6.82 -40.97 -11.93
N SER A 478 -6.25 -41.18 -13.11
CA SER A 478 -4.79 -41.26 -13.27
C SER A 478 -4.15 -39.88 -13.14
N VAL A 479 -2.83 -39.83 -12.92
CA VAL A 479 -2.08 -38.55 -12.90
C VAL A 479 -2.24 -37.81 -14.23
N GLN A 480 -2.13 -38.52 -15.36
CA GLN A 480 -2.31 -37.93 -16.69
C GLN A 480 -3.72 -37.35 -16.90
N GLN A 481 -4.78 -38.06 -16.48
CA GLN A 481 -6.15 -37.53 -16.55
C GLN A 481 -6.32 -36.28 -15.67
N ALA A 482 -5.72 -36.28 -14.47
CA ALA A 482 -5.77 -35.14 -13.57
C ALA A 482 -4.98 -33.92 -14.11
N LEU A 483 -3.92 -34.12 -14.91
CA LEU A 483 -3.25 -33.04 -15.65
C LEU A 483 -4.13 -32.52 -16.80
N GLU A 484 -4.67 -33.42 -17.64
CA GLU A 484 -5.51 -33.08 -18.80
C GLU A 484 -6.80 -32.33 -18.42
N GLU A 485 -7.44 -32.73 -17.32
CA GLU A 485 -8.62 -32.04 -16.76
C GLU A 485 -8.27 -30.83 -15.87
N ASN A 486 -7.00 -30.43 -15.80
CA ASN A 486 -6.49 -29.30 -15.02
C ASN A 486 -6.89 -29.37 -13.52
N LYS A 487 -6.77 -30.55 -12.93
CA LYS A 487 -7.09 -30.85 -11.52
C LYS A 487 -5.89 -30.80 -10.57
N LEU A 488 -4.67 -30.77 -11.09
CA LEU A 488 -3.44 -30.70 -10.28
C LEU A 488 -2.89 -29.28 -10.24
N PHE A 489 -2.53 -28.84 -9.04
CA PHE A 489 -1.98 -27.52 -8.73
C PHE A 489 -0.79 -27.65 -7.79
N MET A 490 0.07 -26.64 -7.76
CA MET A 490 1.28 -26.62 -6.97
C MET A 490 1.51 -25.25 -6.32
N ILE A 491 2.14 -25.25 -5.15
CA ILE A 491 2.93 -24.13 -4.67
C ILE A 491 4.38 -24.61 -4.63
N ASP A 492 5.26 -23.95 -5.38
CA ASP A 492 6.68 -24.26 -5.46
C ASP A 492 7.51 -23.16 -4.79
N PHE A 493 8.14 -23.49 -3.67
CA PHE A 493 9.15 -22.68 -3.00
C PHE A 493 10.55 -23.32 -3.05
N HIS A 494 10.72 -24.41 -3.79
CA HIS A 494 11.99 -25.13 -3.92
C HIS A 494 13.06 -24.21 -4.49
N ASP A 495 12.81 -23.65 -5.67
CA ASP A 495 13.84 -22.95 -6.44
C ASP A 495 14.27 -21.64 -5.77
N ILE A 496 13.37 -20.98 -5.03
CA ILE A 496 13.67 -19.74 -4.31
C ILE A 496 14.36 -19.99 -2.95
N TYR A 497 14.13 -21.13 -2.29
CA TYR A 497 14.80 -21.45 -1.02
C TYR A 497 16.10 -22.25 -1.17
N LEU A 498 16.20 -23.19 -2.13
CA LEU A 498 17.34 -24.11 -2.23
C LEU A 498 18.72 -23.41 -2.26
N PRO A 499 18.91 -22.27 -2.96
CA PRO A 499 20.16 -21.48 -2.92
C PRO A 499 20.56 -20.93 -1.54
N PHE A 500 19.68 -21.02 -0.54
CA PHE A 500 19.87 -20.51 0.81
C PHE A 500 19.80 -21.60 1.89
N VAL A 501 19.24 -22.79 1.63
CA VAL A 501 18.97 -23.83 2.64
C VAL A 501 20.19 -24.14 3.51
N GLU A 502 21.35 -24.44 2.92
CA GLU A 502 22.57 -24.78 3.65
C GLU A 502 22.99 -23.65 4.60
N ARG A 503 23.08 -22.42 4.07
CA ARG A 503 23.47 -21.22 4.82
C ARG A 503 22.48 -20.87 5.92
N ILE A 504 21.18 -21.10 5.71
CA ILE A 504 20.13 -20.93 6.73
C ILE A 504 20.26 -22.01 7.81
N ASN A 505 20.49 -23.26 7.41
CA ASN A 505 20.60 -24.39 8.34
C ASN A 505 21.89 -24.38 9.16
N ALA A 506 22.93 -23.68 8.71
CA ALA A 506 24.12 -23.38 9.48
C ALA A 506 23.90 -22.33 10.59
N LEU A 507 22.77 -21.59 10.60
CA LEU A 507 22.46 -20.61 11.64
C LEU A 507 21.87 -21.27 12.89
N ASP A 508 22.24 -20.73 14.05
CA ASP A 508 21.67 -21.13 15.34
C ASP A 508 20.17 -20.81 15.42
N GLY A 509 19.42 -21.78 15.96
CA GLY A 509 17.98 -21.70 16.13
C GLY A 509 17.19 -21.53 14.83
N ARG A 510 17.75 -21.92 13.67
CA ARG A 510 17.08 -21.88 12.36
C ARG A 510 17.29 -23.20 11.62
N LYS A 511 16.21 -23.73 11.05
CA LYS A 511 16.22 -24.90 10.17
C LYS A 511 15.11 -24.78 9.14
N THR A 512 15.40 -25.12 7.89
CA THR A 512 14.48 -25.05 6.76
C THR A 512 14.72 -26.20 5.79
N TYR A 513 13.67 -26.51 5.06
CA TYR A 513 13.74 -27.17 3.76
C TYR A 513 13.42 -26.13 2.67
N ALA A 514 13.73 -26.46 1.43
CA ALA A 514 13.08 -25.87 0.27
C ALA A 514 11.87 -26.77 -0.08
N THR A 515 10.67 -26.20 -0.25
CA THR A 515 9.43 -26.99 -0.23
C THR A 515 8.63 -26.92 -1.53
N ARG A 516 7.98 -28.04 -1.91
CA ARG A 516 6.87 -28.06 -2.88
C ARG A 516 5.64 -28.65 -2.24
N THR A 517 4.47 -28.10 -2.54
CA THR A 517 3.18 -28.66 -2.10
C THR A 517 2.29 -28.91 -3.30
N LEU A 518 1.82 -30.14 -3.47
CA LEU A 518 0.83 -30.48 -4.48
C LEU A 518 -0.58 -30.46 -3.91
N PHE A 519 -1.51 -29.98 -4.73
CA PHE A 519 -2.93 -29.92 -4.44
C PHE A 519 -3.75 -30.58 -5.56
N PHE A 520 -4.85 -31.22 -5.17
CA PHE A 520 -5.87 -31.73 -6.09
C PHE A 520 -7.16 -30.92 -5.95
N LEU A 521 -7.72 -30.46 -7.07
CA LEU A 521 -9.03 -29.82 -7.14
C LEU A 521 -10.13 -30.88 -7.17
N SER A 522 -10.76 -31.09 -6.01
CA SER A 522 -11.84 -32.06 -5.86
C SER A 522 -13.04 -31.80 -6.79
N SER A 523 -13.82 -32.84 -7.04
CA SER A 523 -15.17 -32.75 -7.63
C SER A 523 -16.09 -31.76 -6.88
N THR A 524 -15.80 -31.44 -5.62
CA THR A 524 -16.54 -30.46 -4.82
C THR A 524 -16.15 -28.99 -5.02
N GLY A 525 -15.12 -28.68 -5.81
CA GLY A 525 -14.65 -27.32 -6.11
C GLY A 525 -13.62 -26.75 -5.12
N THR A 526 -13.16 -27.56 -4.16
CA THR A 526 -12.16 -27.18 -3.15
C THR A 526 -10.84 -27.90 -3.39
N LEU A 527 -9.73 -27.28 -3.01
CA LEU A 527 -8.41 -27.90 -3.03
C LEU A 527 -8.21 -28.84 -1.84
N LYS A 528 -7.47 -29.92 -2.06
CA LYS A 528 -6.95 -30.84 -1.05
C LYS A 528 -5.43 -30.90 -1.18
N PRO A 529 -4.62 -30.75 -0.10
CA PRO A 529 -3.19 -30.99 -0.18
C PRO A 529 -2.98 -32.51 -0.27
N ILE A 530 -2.14 -32.95 -1.21
CA ILE A 530 -1.97 -34.39 -1.52
C ILE A 530 -0.53 -34.88 -1.36
N ALA A 531 0.46 -33.99 -1.44
CA ALA A 531 1.85 -34.29 -1.11
C ALA A 531 2.62 -33.02 -0.75
N ILE A 532 3.64 -33.15 0.09
CA ILE A 532 4.66 -32.14 0.35
C ILE A 532 6.03 -32.77 0.08
N GLU A 533 6.82 -32.18 -0.82
CA GLU A 533 8.24 -32.47 -0.98
C GLU A 533 9.05 -31.50 -0.11
N LEU A 534 10.00 -32.03 0.65
CA LEU A 534 10.96 -31.27 1.46
C LEU A 534 12.38 -31.61 0.98
N SER A 535 13.11 -30.61 0.50
CA SER A 535 14.46 -30.75 -0.07
C SER A 535 15.54 -30.08 0.78
N LEU A 536 16.69 -30.73 0.89
CA LEU A 536 17.94 -30.21 1.44
C LEU A 536 19.01 -30.09 0.33
N ALA A 537 20.05 -29.28 0.57
CA ALA A 537 21.06 -28.96 -0.44
C ALA A 537 22.32 -29.88 -0.43
N SER A 538 22.56 -30.63 0.66
CA SER A 538 23.78 -31.44 0.84
C SER A 538 23.49 -32.93 0.90
N GLU A 539 24.45 -33.72 0.40
CA GLU A 539 24.33 -35.15 0.05
C GLU A 539 23.28 -35.44 -1.03
N ALA A 540 23.55 -36.45 -1.86
CA ALA A 540 22.77 -36.74 -3.05
C ALA A 540 21.32 -37.13 -2.68
N SER A 541 20.39 -36.21 -2.89
CA SER A 541 18.94 -36.43 -2.85
C SER A 541 18.34 -36.88 -1.51
N ALA A 542 18.67 -36.21 -0.40
CA ALA A 542 17.84 -36.22 0.81
C ALA A 542 16.51 -35.43 0.62
N LYS A 543 15.80 -35.68 -0.49
CA LYS A 543 14.45 -35.19 -0.79
C LYS A 543 13.47 -36.18 -0.17
N ARG A 544 12.64 -35.75 0.81
CA ARG A 544 11.55 -36.60 1.33
C ARG A 544 10.21 -36.12 0.79
N VAL A 545 9.36 -37.07 0.39
CA VAL A 545 7.94 -36.80 0.12
C VAL A 545 7.12 -37.28 1.31
N LEU A 546 6.21 -36.42 1.75
CA LEU A 546 5.21 -36.71 2.76
C LEU A 546 3.81 -36.58 2.14
N THR A 547 2.88 -37.41 2.59
CA THR A 547 1.50 -37.44 2.11
C THR A 547 0.54 -37.31 3.31
N PRO A 548 -0.75 -36.98 3.08
CA PRO A 548 -1.74 -36.92 4.15
C PRO A 548 -1.75 -38.16 5.06
N PRO A 549 -1.91 -37.97 6.38
CA PRO A 549 -1.53 -38.97 7.37
C PRO A 549 -2.50 -40.16 7.46
N ASN A 550 -1.96 -41.34 7.82
CA ASN A 550 -2.71 -42.58 8.03
C ASN A 550 -2.64 -43.11 9.47
N CYS A 551 -1.78 -42.55 10.31
CA CYS A 551 -1.57 -42.93 11.71
C CYS A 551 -1.17 -41.72 12.58
N ALA A 552 -1.16 -41.90 13.91
CA ALA A 552 -0.85 -40.83 14.86
C ALA A 552 0.53 -40.18 14.64
N THR A 553 1.58 -41.00 14.43
CA THR A 553 2.95 -40.52 14.17
C THR A 553 3.03 -39.71 12.88
N SER A 554 2.47 -40.25 11.78
CA SER A 554 2.40 -39.54 10.49
C SER A 554 1.63 -38.23 10.58
N SER A 555 0.63 -38.14 11.46
CA SER A 555 -0.17 -36.91 11.65
C SER A 555 0.69 -35.76 12.17
N TRP A 556 1.59 -36.01 13.12
CA TRP A 556 2.50 -34.98 13.63
C TRP A 556 3.63 -34.64 12.64
N ILE A 557 4.17 -35.63 11.92
CA ILE A 557 5.12 -35.41 10.83
C ILE A 557 4.49 -34.53 9.73
N TRP A 558 3.22 -34.76 9.40
CA TRP A 558 2.48 -33.94 8.44
C TRP A 558 2.25 -32.50 8.93
N GLN A 559 1.93 -32.29 10.21
CA GLN A 559 1.84 -30.93 10.76
C GLN A 559 3.21 -30.20 10.75
N LEU A 560 4.32 -30.89 11.02
CA LEU A 560 5.67 -30.33 10.85
C LEU A 560 5.97 -29.97 9.39
N ALA A 561 5.56 -30.81 8.43
CA ALA A 561 5.71 -30.52 7.00
C ALA A 561 4.91 -29.28 6.59
N LYS A 562 3.64 -29.17 7.00
CA LYS A 562 2.82 -27.96 6.79
C LYS A 562 3.41 -26.72 7.46
N ALA A 563 4.04 -26.85 8.63
CA ALA A 563 4.74 -25.76 9.29
C ALA A 563 5.98 -25.29 8.50
N HIS A 564 6.76 -26.20 7.92
CA HIS A 564 7.87 -25.83 7.02
C HIS A 564 7.38 -25.13 5.75
N VAL A 565 6.30 -25.61 5.12
CA VAL A 565 5.66 -24.93 3.99
C VAL A 565 5.15 -23.55 4.40
N GLY A 566 4.48 -23.43 5.56
CA GLY A 566 4.00 -22.16 6.10
C GLY A 566 5.13 -21.15 6.38
N SER A 567 6.32 -21.63 6.74
CA SER A 567 7.52 -20.81 6.93
C SER A 567 8.17 -20.37 5.61
N ASN A 568 8.20 -21.23 4.59
CA ASN A 568 8.57 -20.83 3.23
C ASN A 568 7.56 -19.79 2.68
N ASP A 569 6.26 -20.06 2.81
CA ASP A 569 5.19 -19.15 2.39
C ASP A 569 5.27 -17.79 3.09
N ALA A 570 5.51 -17.76 4.41
CA ALA A 570 5.68 -16.53 5.16
C ALA A 570 6.88 -15.70 4.68
N GLY A 571 7.98 -16.35 4.31
CA GLY A 571 9.15 -15.69 3.73
C GLY A 571 8.88 -15.12 2.34
N VAL A 572 8.35 -15.92 1.40
CA VAL A 572 8.02 -15.45 0.04
C VAL A 572 6.94 -14.37 0.07
N HIS A 573 5.92 -14.53 0.91
CA HIS A 573 4.91 -13.49 1.18
C HIS A 573 5.57 -12.16 1.54
N GLN A 574 6.33 -12.12 2.62
CA GLN A 574 6.85 -10.86 3.14
C GLN A 574 7.94 -10.26 2.26
N LEU A 575 8.87 -11.08 1.76
CA LEU A 575 10.08 -10.59 1.07
C LEU A 575 9.88 -10.38 -0.42
N VAL A 576 8.93 -11.09 -1.04
CA VAL A 576 8.71 -11.09 -2.50
C VAL A 576 7.36 -10.48 -2.83
N ASN A 577 6.24 -11.11 -2.46
CA ASN A 577 4.94 -10.65 -2.92
C ASN A 577 4.51 -9.32 -2.28
N HIS A 578 4.83 -9.13 -1.00
CA HIS A 578 4.55 -7.91 -0.25
C HIS A 578 5.67 -6.89 -0.46
N TRP A 579 6.84 -7.08 0.16
CA TRP A 579 7.92 -6.09 0.11
C TRP A 579 8.43 -5.79 -1.31
N LEU A 580 8.83 -6.80 -2.09
CA LEU A 580 9.41 -6.50 -3.42
C LEU A 580 8.35 -5.99 -4.40
N ARG A 581 7.27 -6.75 -4.60
CA ARG A 581 6.31 -6.53 -5.70
C ARG A 581 5.35 -5.35 -5.46
N THR A 582 5.13 -4.91 -4.21
CA THR A 582 4.41 -3.65 -3.93
C THR A 582 5.34 -2.54 -3.43
N HIS A 583 5.97 -2.69 -2.25
CA HIS A 583 6.75 -1.58 -1.65
C HIS A 583 7.94 -1.13 -2.51
N ALA A 584 8.88 -2.03 -2.79
CA ALA A 584 10.15 -1.68 -3.41
C ALA A 584 10.02 -1.42 -4.92
N ALA A 585 9.13 -2.14 -5.62
CA ALA A 585 8.90 -1.94 -7.05
C ALA A 585 8.09 -0.67 -7.37
N LEU A 586 7.26 -0.14 -6.47
CA LEU A 586 6.54 1.12 -6.70
C LEU A 586 7.36 2.37 -6.39
N GLU A 587 8.26 2.32 -5.40
CA GLU A 587 9.11 3.46 -4.99
C GLU A 587 9.84 4.14 -6.18
N PRO A 588 10.44 3.42 -7.15
CA PRO A 588 10.95 3.98 -8.40
C PRO A 588 9.98 4.86 -9.20
N PHE A 589 8.75 4.39 -9.45
CA PHE A 589 7.75 5.10 -10.25
C PHE A 589 7.25 6.37 -9.55
N ILE A 590 7.15 6.31 -8.21
CA ILE A 590 6.78 7.45 -7.38
C ILE A 590 7.88 8.52 -7.43
N LEU A 591 9.13 8.14 -7.19
CA LEU A 591 10.27 9.07 -7.26
C LEU A 591 10.34 9.76 -8.64
N ALA A 592 10.23 9.00 -9.73
CA ALA A 592 10.21 9.55 -11.07
C ALA A 592 9.00 10.47 -11.32
N ALA A 593 7.82 10.16 -10.77
CA ALA A 593 6.61 10.96 -10.99
C ALA A 593 6.77 12.39 -10.43
N HIS A 594 7.25 12.53 -9.20
CA HIS A 594 7.56 13.83 -8.59
C HIS A 594 8.73 14.57 -9.26
N ARG A 595 9.64 13.85 -9.92
CA ARG A 595 10.80 14.45 -10.62
C ARG A 595 10.51 14.93 -12.03
N GLN A 596 9.57 14.31 -12.73
CA GLN A 596 9.39 14.48 -14.18
C GLN A 596 8.01 15.03 -14.57
N MET A 597 6.96 14.81 -13.78
CA MET A 597 5.61 15.32 -14.08
C MET A 597 5.21 16.44 -13.13
N SER A 598 4.76 17.56 -13.68
CA SER A 598 4.24 18.68 -12.90
C SER A 598 2.99 18.29 -12.11
N ALA A 599 2.70 18.95 -10.98
CA ALA A 599 1.41 18.84 -10.29
C ALA A 599 0.18 19.30 -11.13
N MET A 600 0.43 19.96 -12.28
CA MET A 600 -0.59 20.23 -13.31
C MET A 600 -0.79 19.06 -14.28
N HIS A 601 0.16 18.13 -14.41
CA HIS A 601 0.11 17.04 -15.37
C HIS A 601 -1.05 16.09 -15.05
N PRO A 602 -1.92 15.74 -16.03
CA PRO A 602 -3.08 14.88 -15.76
C PRO A 602 -2.68 13.52 -15.19
N ILE A 603 -1.63 12.87 -15.71
CA ILE A 603 -1.17 11.58 -15.16
C ILE A 603 -0.62 11.69 -13.73
N PHE A 604 0.04 12.80 -13.37
CA PHE A 604 0.43 13.04 -11.97
C PHE A 604 -0.82 13.16 -11.08
N LYS A 605 -1.82 13.95 -11.50
CA LYS A 605 -3.09 14.08 -10.78
C LYS A 605 -3.84 12.74 -10.64
N LEU A 606 -3.72 11.83 -11.60
CA LEU A 606 -4.31 10.49 -11.50
C LEU A 606 -3.58 9.62 -10.47
N LEU A 607 -2.24 9.61 -10.49
CA LEU A 607 -1.42 8.76 -9.62
C LEU A 607 -1.29 9.27 -8.18
N ASP A 608 -1.36 10.58 -7.95
CA ASP A 608 -1.20 11.27 -6.66
C ASP A 608 -1.83 10.55 -5.43
N PRO A 609 -3.10 10.12 -5.43
CA PRO A 609 -3.68 9.37 -4.30
C PRO A 609 -3.00 8.03 -4.03
N HIS A 610 -2.48 7.39 -5.08
CA HIS A 610 -1.86 6.06 -5.07
C HIS A 610 -0.38 6.07 -4.67
N MET A 611 0.23 7.26 -4.57
CA MET A 611 1.62 7.44 -4.10
C MET A 611 1.71 7.74 -2.60
N ARG A 612 0.58 8.13 -1.98
CA ARG A 612 0.50 8.62 -0.60
C ARG A 612 1.19 7.69 0.39
N TYR A 613 2.10 8.25 1.20
CA TYR A 613 2.82 7.58 2.29
C TYR A 613 3.79 6.44 1.92
N THR A 614 3.84 5.96 0.68
CA THR A 614 4.70 4.83 0.28
C THR A 614 6.19 5.09 0.54
N LEU A 615 6.71 6.27 0.17
CA LEU A 615 8.09 6.64 0.48
C LEU A 615 8.35 6.72 2.00
N GLY A 616 7.35 7.23 2.75
CA GLY A 616 7.37 7.32 4.21
C GLY A 616 7.49 5.96 4.90
N ILE A 617 6.69 4.98 4.49
CA ILE A 617 6.73 3.64 5.09
C ILE A 617 7.99 2.87 4.67
N ASN A 618 8.37 2.90 3.39
CA ASN A 618 9.56 2.21 2.91
C ASN A 618 10.82 2.69 3.66
N CYS A 619 10.92 3.99 3.94
CA CYS A 619 12.03 4.54 4.71
C CYS A 619 12.05 4.06 6.18
N ILE A 620 10.89 3.91 6.83
CA ILE A 620 10.77 3.32 8.18
C ILE A 620 11.06 1.81 8.17
N ALA A 621 10.70 1.12 7.09
CA ALA A 621 11.01 -0.29 6.88
C ALA A 621 12.53 -0.52 6.74
N ARG A 622 13.23 0.27 5.92
CA ARG A 622 14.71 0.30 5.88
C ARG A 622 15.32 0.67 7.23
N GLN A 623 14.68 1.54 7.99
CA GLN A 623 15.17 1.90 9.33
C GLN A 623 15.10 0.73 10.32
N THR A 624 14.04 -0.10 10.34
CA THR A 624 13.84 -1.05 11.46
C THR A 624 13.17 -2.39 11.17
N LEU A 625 12.64 -2.60 9.96
CA LEU A 625 11.96 -3.83 9.57
C LEU A 625 12.94 -4.78 8.87
N ILE A 626 13.60 -4.30 7.82
CA ILE A 626 14.46 -5.07 6.91
C ILE A 626 15.97 -4.74 7.01
N SER A 627 16.36 -3.93 7.98
CA SER A 627 17.78 -3.67 8.29
C SER A 627 18.46 -4.91 8.87
N GLY A 628 19.81 -4.93 8.87
CA GLY A 628 20.60 -5.89 9.64
C GLY A 628 20.18 -5.89 11.11
N GLY A 629 19.86 -7.06 11.67
CA GLY A 629 19.32 -7.22 13.02
C GLY A 629 17.88 -6.72 13.21
N GLY A 630 17.21 -6.29 12.12
CA GLY A 630 15.84 -5.79 12.11
C GLY A 630 14.80 -6.86 12.48
N VAL A 631 13.54 -6.44 12.54
CA VAL A 631 12.44 -7.35 12.93
C VAL A 631 12.37 -8.57 12.02
N ILE A 632 12.43 -8.41 10.69
CA ILE A 632 12.28 -9.51 9.74
C ILE A 632 13.40 -10.54 9.92
N GLU A 633 14.67 -10.13 9.90
CA GLU A 633 15.80 -11.06 10.12
C GLU A 633 15.71 -11.79 11.48
N SER A 634 15.27 -11.07 12.53
CA SER A 634 15.17 -11.65 13.87
C SER A 634 14.02 -12.66 14.04
N CYS A 635 12.96 -12.57 13.22
CA CYS A 635 11.70 -13.32 13.37
C CYS A 635 11.37 -14.27 12.20
N PHE A 636 12.13 -14.27 11.12
CA PHE A 636 11.92 -15.14 9.95
C PHE A 636 13.08 -16.13 9.75
N THR A 637 12.75 -17.31 9.23
CA THR A 637 13.71 -18.40 8.98
C THR A 637 14.98 -17.99 8.24
N PRO A 638 14.96 -17.15 7.17
CA PRO A 638 16.17 -16.83 6.43
C PRO A 638 17.20 -15.98 7.19
N GLY A 639 16.84 -15.36 8.31
CA GLY A 639 17.76 -14.54 9.10
C GLY A 639 18.43 -13.43 8.28
N PRO A 640 19.77 -13.29 8.29
CA PRO A 640 20.49 -12.28 7.50
C PRO A 640 20.35 -12.45 5.97
N TYR A 641 19.81 -13.58 5.49
CA TYR A 641 19.63 -13.84 4.06
C TYR A 641 18.28 -13.36 3.50
N CYS A 642 17.41 -12.76 4.32
CA CYS A 642 16.08 -12.29 3.92
C CYS A 642 16.10 -11.41 2.66
N MET A 643 16.94 -10.37 2.64
CA MET A 643 17.03 -9.48 1.46
C MET A 643 17.70 -10.13 0.26
N GLY A 644 18.53 -11.16 0.47
CA GLY A 644 19.07 -12.00 -0.59
C GLY A 644 17.97 -12.74 -1.36
N ILE A 645 17.01 -13.35 -0.65
CA ILE A 645 15.83 -14.00 -1.26
C ILE A 645 15.00 -12.99 -2.08
N SER A 646 14.82 -11.77 -1.55
CA SER A 646 14.12 -10.69 -2.26
C SER A 646 14.84 -10.30 -3.57
N ALA A 647 16.17 -10.20 -3.54
CA ALA A 647 16.96 -9.86 -4.73
C ALA A 647 17.01 -10.98 -5.78
N GLU A 648 17.09 -12.25 -5.38
CA GLU A 648 16.98 -13.37 -6.32
C GLU A 648 15.62 -13.39 -7.03
N ALA A 649 14.53 -13.13 -6.30
CA ALA A 649 13.21 -13.00 -6.92
C ALA A 649 13.15 -11.86 -7.95
N TYR A 650 13.77 -10.71 -7.65
CA TYR A 650 13.79 -9.55 -8.54
C TYR A 650 14.46 -9.83 -9.89
N LYS A 651 15.45 -10.73 -9.97
CA LYS A 651 16.05 -11.14 -11.26
C LYS A 651 15.04 -11.73 -12.26
N THR A 652 13.92 -12.25 -11.76
CA THR A 652 12.83 -12.83 -12.57
C THR A 652 11.55 -11.98 -12.59
N TRP A 653 11.57 -10.82 -11.93
CA TRP A 653 10.43 -9.91 -11.86
C TRP A 653 10.15 -9.26 -13.22
N ARG A 654 8.86 -9.07 -13.53
CA ARG A 654 8.38 -8.63 -14.85
C ARG A 654 7.14 -7.75 -14.72
N PHE A 655 7.28 -6.45 -15.00
CA PHE A 655 6.17 -5.48 -14.94
C PHE A 655 4.99 -5.86 -15.84
N ASP A 656 5.25 -6.44 -17.01
CA ASP A 656 4.21 -6.89 -17.95
C ASP A 656 3.42 -8.11 -17.46
N LEU A 657 3.81 -8.71 -16.33
CA LEU A 657 3.14 -9.84 -15.68
C LEU A 657 2.66 -9.51 -14.25
N GLU A 658 2.71 -8.25 -13.83
CA GLU A 658 2.20 -7.79 -12.52
C GLU A 658 0.71 -7.39 -12.54
N GLY A 659 0.14 -7.15 -13.72
CA GLY A 659 -1.30 -6.95 -13.85
C GLY A 659 -2.06 -8.25 -13.58
N LEU A 660 -3.13 -8.22 -12.78
CA LEU A 660 -3.83 -9.43 -12.32
C LEU A 660 -4.23 -10.40 -13.45
N PRO A 661 -4.78 -9.96 -14.61
CA PRO A 661 -5.05 -10.87 -15.73
C PRO A 661 -3.81 -11.59 -16.25
N ALA A 662 -2.67 -10.90 -16.33
CA ALA A 662 -1.41 -11.47 -16.81
C ALA A 662 -0.80 -12.42 -15.78
N ASP A 663 -0.83 -12.08 -14.50
CA ASP A 663 -0.39 -12.94 -13.39
C ASP A 663 -1.19 -14.26 -13.33
N LEU A 664 -2.52 -14.19 -13.45
CA LEU A 664 -3.40 -15.38 -13.46
C LEU A 664 -3.13 -16.28 -14.67
N ILE A 665 -2.92 -15.71 -15.86
CA ILE A 665 -2.55 -16.49 -17.06
C ILE A 665 -1.16 -17.10 -16.89
N ARG A 666 -0.17 -16.34 -16.40
CA ARG A 666 1.22 -16.81 -16.20
C ARG A 666 1.28 -18.03 -15.29
N ARG A 667 0.47 -18.06 -14.22
CA ARG A 667 0.38 -19.19 -13.28
C ARG A 667 -0.54 -20.33 -13.76
N GLY A 668 -1.08 -20.25 -14.98
CA GLY A 668 -2.06 -21.23 -15.49
C GLY A 668 -3.39 -21.24 -14.73
N MET A 669 -3.68 -20.22 -13.93
CA MET A 669 -4.90 -20.09 -13.13
C MET A 669 -6.06 -19.47 -13.91
N ALA A 670 -5.80 -18.95 -15.11
CA ALA A 670 -6.81 -18.50 -16.06
C ALA A 670 -6.36 -18.70 -17.52
N ILE A 671 -7.33 -18.78 -18.43
CA ILE A 671 -7.12 -18.67 -19.87
C ILE A 671 -7.95 -17.50 -20.43
N LYS A 672 -7.51 -16.92 -21.55
CA LYS A 672 -8.30 -15.89 -22.26
C LYS A 672 -9.55 -16.50 -22.86
N ASP A 673 -10.71 -15.97 -22.49
CA ASP A 673 -12.02 -16.34 -23.03
C ASP A 673 -12.91 -15.09 -23.09
N PRO A 674 -13.05 -14.44 -24.26
CA PRO A 674 -13.88 -13.24 -24.43
C PRO A 674 -15.38 -13.44 -24.15
N SER A 675 -15.85 -14.69 -23.98
CA SER A 675 -17.24 -14.96 -23.58
C SER A 675 -17.48 -14.87 -22.07
N GLN A 676 -16.41 -14.90 -21.26
CA GLN A 676 -16.48 -14.80 -19.81
C GLN A 676 -16.46 -13.34 -19.32
N PRO A 677 -16.99 -13.07 -18.11
CA PRO A 677 -16.71 -11.82 -17.40
C PRO A 677 -15.20 -11.54 -17.36
N HIS A 678 -14.82 -10.29 -17.58
CA HIS A 678 -13.41 -9.83 -17.58
C HIS A 678 -12.52 -10.50 -18.67
N GLY A 679 -13.11 -11.21 -19.63
CA GLY A 679 -12.37 -11.85 -20.73
C GLY A 679 -11.51 -13.05 -20.32
N LEU A 680 -11.74 -13.62 -19.12
CA LEU A 680 -10.96 -14.73 -18.57
C LEU A 680 -11.84 -15.86 -18.06
N LYS A 681 -11.46 -17.09 -18.40
CA LYS A 681 -11.97 -18.30 -17.74
C LYS A 681 -10.96 -18.76 -16.68
N LEU A 682 -11.36 -18.77 -15.42
CA LEU A 682 -10.52 -19.27 -14.32
C LEU A 682 -10.42 -20.81 -14.35
N ALA A 683 -9.26 -21.35 -13.94
CA ALA A 683 -9.04 -22.78 -13.72
C ALA A 683 -9.75 -23.29 -12.46
N ILE A 684 -9.96 -22.41 -11.47
CA ILE A 684 -10.74 -22.65 -10.26
C ILE A 684 -11.80 -21.55 -10.20
N GLU A 685 -13.08 -21.91 -10.36
CA GLU A 685 -14.19 -20.94 -10.44
C GLU A 685 -14.35 -20.17 -9.12
N ASP A 686 -14.30 -20.85 -7.98
CA ASP A 686 -14.35 -20.24 -6.64
C ASP A 686 -12.93 -19.99 -6.10
N TYR A 687 -12.16 -19.14 -6.80
CA TYR A 687 -10.87 -18.62 -6.33
C TYR A 687 -11.08 -17.20 -5.77
N PRO A 688 -11.16 -17.00 -4.44
CA PRO A 688 -11.70 -15.76 -3.89
C PRO A 688 -10.88 -14.50 -4.21
N TYR A 689 -9.55 -14.57 -4.10
CA TYR A 689 -8.67 -13.48 -4.52
C TYR A 689 -8.83 -13.12 -6.00
N ALA A 690 -8.81 -14.12 -6.90
CA ALA A 690 -8.90 -13.87 -8.34
C ALA A 690 -10.27 -13.32 -8.76
N THR A 691 -11.35 -13.93 -8.26
CA THR A 691 -12.73 -13.54 -8.61
C THR A 691 -13.07 -12.12 -8.15
N ASP A 692 -12.61 -11.69 -6.98
CA ASP A 692 -12.84 -10.33 -6.48
C ASP A 692 -11.85 -9.34 -7.08
N GLY A 693 -10.58 -9.74 -7.22
CA GLY A 693 -9.55 -8.92 -7.84
C GLY A 693 -9.89 -8.52 -9.27
N LEU A 694 -10.51 -9.41 -10.06
CA LEU A 694 -10.92 -9.11 -11.43
C LEU A 694 -12.05 -8.07 -11.51
N LEU A 695 -12.93 -7.99 -10.50
CA LEU A 695 -13.91 -6.90 -10.40
C LEU A 695 -13.19 -5.56 -10.25
N ILE A 696 -12.26 -5.48 -9.28
CA ILE A 696 -11.54 -4.24 -8.96
C ILE A 696 -10.60 -3.84 -10.09
N TRP A 697 -9.84 -4.78 -10.66
CA TRP A 697 -9.00 -4.57 -11.85
C TRP A 697 -9.81 -3.92 -12.97
N SER A 698 -10.99 -4.48 -13.28
CA SER A 698 -11.81 -3.98 -14.40
C SER A 698 -12.38 -2.58 -14.13
N ALA A 699 -12.72 -2.27 -12.87
CA ALA A 699 -13.14 -0.92 -12.49
C ALA A 699 -11.99 0.09 -12.60
N ILE A 700 -10.78 -0.28 -12.16
CA ILE A 700 -9.57 0.55 -12.32
C ILE A 700 -9.27 0.75 -13.81
N GLU A 701 -9.23 -0.32 -14.61
CA GLU A 701 -8.92 -0.28 -16.05
C GLU A 701 -9.90 0.62 -16.81
N LYS A 702 -11.20 0.50 -16.51
CA LYS A 702 -12.26 1.34 -17.08
C LYS A 702 -12.13 2.81 -16.68
N TRP A 703 -11.82 3.09 -15.41
CA TRP A 703 -11.57 4.44 -14.92
C TRP A 703 -10.35 5.06 -15.61
N VAL A 704 -9.21 4.36 -15.59
CA VAL A 704 -7.95 4.76 -16.24
C VAL A 704 -8.17 4.95 -17.75
N LYS A 705 -8.90 4.07 -18.43
CA LYS A 705 -9.20 4.20 -19.87
C LYS A 705 -10.05 5.41 -20.18
N THR A 706 -11.04 5.73 -19.34
CA THR A 706 -11.84 6.96 -19.45
C THR A 706 -10.95 8.20 -19.31
N TYR A 707 -10.10 8.21 -18.27
CA TYR A 707 -9.17 9.30 -17.98
C TYR A 707 -8.13 9.53 -19.10
N VAL A 708 -7.48 8.44 -19.56
CA VAL A 708 -6.47 8.49 -20.63
C VAL A 708 -7.09 8.91 -21.96
N THR A 709 -8.29 8.42 -22.31
CA THR A 709 -8.95 8.79 -23.57
C THR A 709 -9.32 10.28 -23.61
N HIS A 710 -9.67 10.88 -22.46
CA HIS A 710 -9.97 12.31 -22.38
C HIS A 710 -8.74 13.19 -22.66
N TYR A 711 -7.60 12.93 -21.99
CA TYR A 711 -6.39 13.74 -22.15
C TYR A 711 -5.51 13.35 -23.35
N TYR A 712 -5.57 12.09 -23.80
CA TYR A 712 -4.77 11.56 -24.90
C TYR A 712 -5.64 10.85 -25.96
N PRO A 713 -6.55 11.57 -26.64
CA PRO A 713 -7.37 11.01 -27.72
C PRO A 713 -6.57 10.58 -28.96
N ASP A 714 -5.31 11.03 -29.09
CA ASP A 714 -4.38 10.68 -30.16
C ASP A 714 -3.06 10.12 -29.58
N PRO A 715 -2.57 8.94 -30.03
CA PRO A 715 -1.26 8.42 -29.66
C PRO A 715 -0.07 9.37 -29.87
N ASP A 716 -0.13 10.32 -30.80
CA ASP A 716 0.92 11.33 -30.97
C ASP A 716 1.01 12.28 -29.76
N LEU A 717 -0.06 12.51 -29.02
CA LEU A 717 0.01 13.28 -27.77
C LEU A 717 0.87 12.55 -26.72
N ILE A 718 0.75 11.22 -26.62
CA ILE A 718 1.55 10.39 -25.70
C ILE A 718 3.03 10.36 -26.12
N ARG A 719 3.30 10.24 -27.42
CA ARG A 719 4.68 10.21 -27.96
C ARG A 719 5.40 11.55 -27.81
N ASN A 720 4.68 12.67 -27.90
CA ASN A 720 5.24 14.01 -27.82
C ASN A 720 5.20 14.62 -26.40
N ASP A 721 4.54 13.97 -25.44
CA ASP A 721 4.51 14.39 -24.04
C ASP A 721 5.87 14.15 -23.36
N ARG A 722 6.63 15.24 -23.21
CA ARG A 722 8.00 15.21 -22.71
C ARG A 722 8.09 14.81 -21.25
N GLU A 723 7.10 15.16 -20.44
CA GLU A 723 7.08 14.84 -19.00
C GLU A 723 6.70 13.38 -18.79
N LEU A 724 5.66 12.91 -19.48
CA LEU A 724 5.23 11.52 -19.46
C LEU A 724 6.33 10.56 -19.95
N GLN A 725 6.99 10.89 -21.07
CA GLN A 725 8.09 10.09 -21.62
C GLN A 725 9.35 10.13 -20.73
N ALA A 726 9.63 11.26 -20.05
CA ALA A 726 10.74 11.35 -19.11
C ALA A 726 10.48 10.57 -17.82
N TRP A 727 9.26 10.65 -17.27
CA TRP A 727 8.81 9.88 -16.09
C TRP A 727 9.04 8.38 -16.28
N TYR A 728 8.50 7.83 -17.37
CA TYR A 728 8.56 6.40 -17.60
C TYR A 728 9.99 5.93 -17.92
N ARG A 729 10.73 6.71 -18.71
CA ARG A 729 12.15 6.43 -18.98
C ARG A 729 12.98 6.44 -17.71
N GLU A 730 12.85 7.46 -16.85
CA GLU A 730 13.61 7.54 -15.61
C GLU A 730 13.22 6.42 -14.62
N SER A 731 11.94 6.04 -14.58
CA SER A 731 11.47 4.89 -13.81
C SER A 731 12.19 3.59 -14.19
N ILE A 732 12.49 3.39 -15.49
CA ILE A 732 13.17 2.19 -16.00
C ILE A 732 14.69 2.32 -15.97
N GLU A 733 15.25 3.35 -16.59
CA GLU A 733 16.70 3.52 -16.80
C GLU A 733 17.46 3.82 -15.51
N VAL A 734 16.82 4.47 -14.53
CA VAL A 734 17.40 4.80 -13.22
C VAL A 734 16.73 4.02 -12.10
N GLY A 735 15.40 4.08 -12.02
CA GLY A 735 14.63 3.47 -10.94
C GLY A 735 14.70 1.94 -10.88
N HIS A 736 14.53 1.29 -12.04
CA HIS A 736 14.69 -0.16 -12.25
C HIS A 736 15.95 -0.48 -13.09
N ALA A 737 17.02 0.31 -12.93
CA ALA A 737 18.19 0.30 -13.80
C ALA A 737 18.73 -1.11 -14.11
N ASP A 738 18.73 -2.03 -13.16
CA ASP A 738 19.31 -3.36 -13.32
C ASP A 738 18.49 -4.28 -14.26
N LEU A 739 17.24 -3.91 -14.57
CA LEU A 739 16.35 -4.58 -15.55
C LEU A 739 16.03 -3.67 -16.75
N ARG A 740 16.73 -2.54 -16.93
CA ARG A 740 16.43 -1.54 -17.98
C ARG A 740 16.50 -2.05 -19.42
N HIS A 741 17.27 -3.13 -19.65
CA HIS A 741 17.48 -3.73 -20.97
C HIS A 741 16.50 -4.86 -21.31
N ALA A 742 15.53 -5.13 -20.43
CA ALA A 742 14.51 -6.14 -20.69
C ALA A 742 13.59 -5.73 -21.86
N ASP A 743 13.26 -6.69 -22.72
CA ASP A 743 12.42 -6.49 -23.90
C ASP A 743 10.92 -6.44 -23.61
N TRP A 744 10.52 -6.85 -22.41
CA TRP A 744 9.14 -6.94 -21.96
C TRP A 744 8.56 -5.64 -21.39
N TRP A 745 9.34 -4.58 -21.22
CA TRP A 745 8.81 -3.28 -20.79
C TRP A 745 7.78 -2.74 -21.82
N PRO A 746 6.56 -2.38 -21.40
CA PRO A 746 5.60 -1.68 -22.26
C PRO A 746 6.21 -0.43 -22.91
N LYS A 747 5.82 -0.10 -24.14
CA LYS A 747 6.55 0.91 -24.94
C LYS A 747 6.13 2.36 -24.70
N LEU A 748 5.04 2.57 -23.96
CA LEU A 748 4.42 3.89 -23.75
C LEU A 748 4.26 4.70 -25.06
N SER A 749 3.75 4.03 -26.09
CA SER A 749 3.69 4.52 -27.47
C SER A 749 2.29 4.95 -27.93
N ASN A 750 1.26 4.57 -27.17
CA ASN A 750 -0.16 4.74 -27.49
C ASN A 750 -1.03 4.67 -26.22
N GLY A 751 -2.34 4.88 -26.36
CA GLY A 751 -3.29 4.92 -25.26
C GLY A 751 -3.44 3.60 -24.49
N ASP A 752 -3.45 2.45 -25.17
CA ASP A 752 -3.57 1.14 -24.51
C ASP A 752 -2.30 0.78 -23.72
N ASP A 753 -1.10 1.14 -24.20
CA ASP A 753 0.15 1.03 -23.41
C ASP A 753 0.03 1.82 -22.10
N LEU A 754 -0.41 3.07 -22.17
CA LEU A 754 -0.54 3.97 -21.01
C LEU A 754 -1.62 3.47 -20.04
N VAL A 755 -2.76 3.01 -20.55
CA VAL A 755 -3.82 2.39 -19.73
C VAL A 755 -3.30 1.16 -19.00
N TYR A 756 -2.56 0.27 -19.67
CA TYR A 756 -2.00 -0.92 -19.04
C TYR A 756 -0.99 -0.57 -17.93
N ILE A 757 -0.06 0.36 -18.19
CA ILE A 757 0.94 0.82 -17.20
C ILE A 757 0.24 1.38 -15.95
N LEU A 758 -0.70 2.31 -16.14
CA LEU A 758 -1.38 2.98 -15.03
C LEU A 758 -2.31 2.04 -14.25
N THR A 759 -3.04 1.16 -14.94
CA THR A 759 -3.88 0.14 -14.29
C THR A 759 -3.03 -0.80 -13.43
N THR A 760 -1.87 -1.22 -13.94
CA THR A 760 -0.92 -2.07 -13.20
C THR A 760 -0.39 -1.35 -11.96
N LEU A 761 0.07 -0.09 -12.09
CA LEU A 761 0.57 0.69 -10.94
C LEU A 761 -0.50 0.91 -9.87
N ILE A 762 -1.73 1.26 -10.27
CA ILE A 762 -2.84 1.48 -9.33
C ILE A 762 -3.26 0.16 -8.67
N TRP A 763 -3.31 -0.95 -9.42
CA TRP A 763 -3.57 -2.29 -8.88
C TRP A 763 -2.53 -2.69 -7.83
N LEU A 764 -1.24 -2.52 -8.14
CA LEU A 764 -0.13 -2.83 -7.23
C LEU A 764 -0.19 -1.97 -5.95
N ALA A 765 -0.49 -0.67 -6.10
CA ALA A 765 -0.54 0.27 -4.99
C ALA A 765 -1.75 0.06 -4.06
N SER A 766 -2.88 -0.43 -4.60
CA SER A 766 -4.14 -0.57 -3.86
C SER A 766 -4.47 -2.03 -3.56
N ALA A 767 -5.22 -2.70 -4.43
CA ALA A 767 -5.80 -4.02 -4.22
C ALA A 767 -4.77 -5.14 -4.04
N GLN A 768 -3.65 -5.13 -4.76
CA GLN A 768 -2.59 -6.13 -4.60
C GLN A 768 -1.96 -6.03 -3.21
N HIS A 769 -1.61 -4.82 -2.78
CA HIS A 769 -1.06 -4.56 -1.46
C HIS A 769 -2.08 -4.93 -0.37
N ALA A 770 -3.34 -4.50 -0.51
CA ALA A 770 -4.39 -4.78 0.47
C ALA A 770 -4.60 -6.30 0.68
N ALA A 771 -4.67 -7.06 -0.40
CA ALA A 771 -4.81 -8.52 -0.37
C ALA A 771 -3.65 -9.25 0.34
N LEU A 772 -2.46 -8.66 0.34
CA LEU A 772 -1.25 -9.23 0.96
C LEU A 772 -0.98 -8.66 2.36
N ASN A 773 -1.42 -7.44 2.67
CA ASN A 773 -1.07 -6.71 3.89
C ASN A 773 -2.07 -6.95 5.04
N PHE A 774 -3.37 -6.70 4.82
CA PHE A 774 -4.34 -6.64 5.93
C PHE A 774 -4.75 -8.02 6.49
N GLY A 775 -4.25 -9.10 5.89
CA GLY A 775 -4.36 -10.47 6.41
C GLY A 775 -3.27 -10.87 7.41
N GLN A 776 -2.24 -10.04 7.64
CA GLN A 776 -1.06 -10.38 8.45
C GLN A 776 -1.41 -10.81 9.87
N TYR A 777 -2.15 -10.02 10.61
CA TYR A 777 -2.61 -10.38 11.96
C TYR A 777 -3.82 -11.34 11.93
N PRO A 778 -4.87 -11.15 11.11
CA PRO A 778 -6.01 -12.06 11.04
C PRO A 778 -5.68 -13.53 10.79
N TYR A 779 -4.68 -13.83 9.95
CA TYR A 779 -4.22 -15.20 9.66
C TYR A 779 -2.90 -15.58 10.33
N GLY A 780 -1.93 -14.66 10.38
CA GLY A 780 -0.58 -14.90 10.91
C GLY A 780 -0.43 -14.61 12.41
N GLY A 781 -1.40 -13.96 13.05
CA GLY A 781 -1.38 -13.69 14.49
C GLY A 781 -1.35 -14.97 15.33
N TYR A 782 -1.99 -16.05 14.87
CA TYR A 782 -1.91 -17.36 15.50
C TYR A 782 -0.75 -18.18 14.91
N VAL A 783 0.43 -18.08 15.54
CA VAL A 783 1.69 -18.64 15.02
C VAL A 783 1.63 -20.10 14.55
N PRO A 784 0.92 -21.05 15.20
CA PRO A 784 0.80 -22.42 14.69
C PRO A 784 0.11 -22.56 13.32
N ASN A 785 -0.73 -21.60 12.91
CA ASN A 785 -1.33 -21.58 11.56
C ASN A 785 -0.29 -21.24 10.48
N ARG A 786 0.62 -20.31 10.78
CA ARG A 786 1.56 -19.75 9.80
C ARG A 786 2.87 -19.29 10.47
N PRO A 787 3.75 -20.23 10.86
CA PRO A 787 4.97 -19.90 11.56
C PRO A 787 5.97 -19.23 10.61
N THR A 788 6.52 -18.08 11.00
CA THR A 788 7.53 -17.35 10.19
C THR A 788 8.94 -17.92 10.33
N LEU A 789 9.20 -18.61 11.43
CA LEU A 789 10.49 -19.21 11.80
C LEU A 789 10.31 -20.69 12.15
N MET A 790 11.18 -21.54 11.59
CA MET A 790 11.38 -22.92 12.00
C MET A 790 12.78 -23.09 12.61
N ARG A 791 12.87 -23.81 13.74
CA ARG A 791 14.08 -24.00 14.54
C ARG A 791 14.67 -25.40 14.47
N LYS A 792 13.87 -26.38 14.01
CA LYS A 792 14.22 -27.80 13.88
C LYS A 792 13.85 -28.31 12.49
N LEU A 793 14.46 -29.42 12.08
CA LEU A 793 14.05 -30.22 10.93
C LEU A 793 12.98 -31.24 11.38
N ILE A 794 12.46 -32.04 10.45
CA ILE A 794 11.66 -33.23 10.80
C ILE A 794 12.65 -34.33 11.20
N PRO A 795 12.51 -34.95 12.39
CA PRO A 795 13.42 -36.00 12.84
C PRO A 795 13.18 -37.28 12.05
N ASP A 796 14.26 -37.94 11.63
CA ASP A 796 14.22 -39.28 11.04
C ASP A 796 14.40 -40.37 12.10
N GLU A 797 13.91 -41.59 11.85
CA GLU A 797 13.81 -42.66 12.87
C GLU A 797 15.16 -43.05 13.50
N ASN A 798 16.27 -42.73 12.84
CA ASN A 798 17.64 -42.98 13.30
C ASN A 798 18.22 -41.80 14.13
N ASP A 799 17.55 -40.65 14.19
CA ASP A 799 18.01 -39.48 14.92
C ASP A 799 17.76 -39.62 16.43
N PRO A 800 18.68 -39.17 17.30
CA PRO A 800 18.45 -39.10 18.74
C PRO A 800 17.21 -38.25 19.11
N GLU A 801 16.86 -37.25 18.28
CA GLU A 801 15.68 -36.42 18.47
C GLU A 801 14.36 -37.17 18.21
N TYR A 802 14.36 -38.26 17.44
CA TYR A 802 13.14 -39.01 17.14
C TYR A 802 12.50 -39.63 18.38
N ALA A 803 13.30 -40.10 19.34
CA ALA A 803 12.79 -40.57 20.63
C ALA A 803 12.05 -39.44 21.39
N THR A 804 12.58 -38.21 21.37
CA THR A 804 11.94 -37.05 22.00
C THR A 804 10.65 -36.65 21.28
N PHE A 805 10.64 -36.74 19.94
CA PHE A 805 9.43 -36.55 19.13
C PHE A 805 8.37 -37.62 19.40
N HIS A 806 8.77 -38.89 19.53
CA HIS A 806 7.85 -39.99 19.75
C HIS A 806 7.20 -39.92 21.14
N ASP A 807 7.97 -39.56 22.17
CA ASP A 807 7.48 -39.46 23.55
C ASP A 807 6.60 -38.21 23.79
N ASP A 808 6.91 -37.07 23.15
CA ASP A 808 6.13 -35.82 23.26
C ASP A 808 6.11 -35.04 21.92
N PRO A 809 5.29 -35.47 20.95
CA PRO A 809 5.25 -34.86 19.62
C PRO A 809 4.66 -33.44 19.64
N GLN A 810 3.80 -33.13 20.61
CA GLN A 810 3.24 -31.80 20.79
C GLN A 810 4.34 -30.79 21.19
N ARG A 811 5.17 -31.15 22.17
CA ARG A 811 6.30 -30.32 22.56
C ARG A 811 7.39 -30.26 21.50
N TYR A 812 7.59 -31.35 20.75
CA TYR A 812 8.49 -31.31 19.60
C TYR A 812 8.03 -30.28 18.56
N PHE A 813 6.73 -30.27 18.23
CA PHE A 813 6.14 -29.27 17.34
C PHE A 813 6.37 -27.84 17.87
N PHE A 814 6.04 -27.53 19.13
CA PHE A 814 6.24 -26.18 19.67
C PHE A 814 7.70 -25.74 19.81
N THR A 815 8.62 -26.67 20.11
CA THR A 815 10.06 -26.36 20.11
C THR A 815 10.66 -26.22 18.70
N SER A 816 9.93 -26.66 17.67
CA SER A 816 10.24 -26.41 16.26
C SER A 816 9.74 -25.05 15.77
N LEU A 817 8.61 -24.57 16.29
CA LEU A 817 8.00 -23.26 15.99
C LEU A 817 8.76 -22.08 16.65
N PRO A 818 8.45 -20.80 16.34
CA PRO A 818 9.08 -19.65 17.00
C PRO A 818 8.90 -19.68 18.52
N SER A 819 9.92 -19.26 19.27
CA SER A 819 9.82 -19.10 20.73
C SER A 819 8.79 -18.02 21.11
N LEU A 820 8.32 -18.03 22.37
CA LEU A 820 7.38 -17.02 22.90
C LEU A 820 7.84 -15.57 22.62
N LEU A 821 9.13 -15.28 22.76
CA LEU A 821 9.69 -13.95 22.49
C LEU A 821 9.63 -13.56 21.00
N GLN A 822 9.91 -14.51 20.11
CA GLN A 822 9.86 -14.30 18.65
C GLN A 822 8.41 -14.16 18.17
N ALA A 823 7.52 -15.00 18.67
CA ALA A 823 6.08 -14.96 18.41
C ALA A 823 5.48 -13.60 18.82
N THR A 824 5.68 -13.18 20.08
CA THR A 824 5.13 -11.91 20.58
C THR A 824 5.74 -10.68 19.89
N LYS A 825 7.05 -10.69 19.60
CA LYS A 825 7.71 -9.64 18.81
C LYS A 825 7.13 -9.53 17.40
N LEU A 826 6.91 -10.66 16.72
CA LEU A 826 6.26 -10.70 15.40
C LEU A 826 4.82 -10.17 15.50
N MET A 827 4.01 -10.73 16.40
CA MET A 827 2.60 -10.39 16.59
C MET A 827 2.39 -8.89 16.82
N ALA A 828 3.21 -8.26 17.65
CA ALA A 828 3.16 -6.81 17.89
C ALA A 828 3.46 -5.96 16.64
N VAL A 829 4.20 -6.50 15.67
CA VAL A 829 4.49 -5.83 14.40
C VAL A 829 3.39 -6.10 13.38
N VAL A 830 2.96 -7.35 13.18
CA VAL A 830 1.87 -7.66 12.22
C VAL A 830 0.52 -7.07 12.64
N ASP A 831 0.26 -6.91 13.93
CA ASP A 831 -0.86 -6.11 14.48
C ASP A 831 -0.83 -4.67 13.96
N SER A 832 0.33 -4.01 14.11
CA SER A 832 0.53 -2.65 13.59
C SER A 832 0.38 -2.59 12.07
N LEU A 833 0.97 -3.54 11.33
CA LEU A 833 0.92 -3.55 9.85
C LEU A 833 -0.48 -3.89 9.31
N SER A 834 -1.31 -4.59 10.07
CA SER A 834 -2.71 -4.88 9.70
C SER A 834 -3.69 -3.76 10.09
N THR A 835 -3.21 -2.65 10.66
CA THR A 835 -4.07 -1.59 11.21
C THR A 835 -4.32 -0.48 10.18
N HIS A 836 -5.57 -0.31 9.75
CA HIS A 836 -6.00 0.90 9.05
C HIS A 836 -5.94 2.12 9.98
N SER A 837 -5.39 3.22 9.50
CA SER A 837 -5.30 4.45 10.29
C SER A 837 -6.59 5.29 10.18
N PRO A 838 -6.94 6.13 11.17
CA PRO A 838 -8.11 7.01 11.07
C PRO A 838 -8.03 8.07 9.96
N ASP A 839 -6.85 8.26 9.35
CA ASP A 839 -6.63 9.11 8.18
C ASP A 839 -6.36 8.29 6.90
N GLU A 840 -6.86 7.05 6.77
CA GLU A 840 -6.75 6.30 5.53
C GLU A 840 -7.66 6.88 4.43
N GLU A 841 -7.25 6.76 3.16
CA GLU A 841 -8.09 7.08 1.99
C GLU A 841 -8.23 5.79 1.16
N TYR A 842 -9.46 5.29 1.01
CA TYR A 842 -9.75 4.03 0.31
C TYR A 842 -9.89 4.19 -1.20
N LEU A 843 -9.81 3.09 -1.95
CA LEU A 843 -9.92 3.08 -3.39
C LEU A 843 -11.28 3.65 -3.84
N GLY A 844 -11.25 4.63 -4.73
CA GLY A 844 -12.45 5.38 -5.13
C GLY A 844 -12.81 6.55 -4.18
N GLU A 845 -12.04 6.77 -3.12
CA GLU A 845 -12.06 8.00 -2.32
C GLU A 845 -10.92 8.93 -2.71
N ARG A 846 -11.08 10.22 -2.41
CA ARG A 846 -10.04 11.23 -2.58
C ARG A 846 -10.30 12.45 -1.70
N SER A 847 -9.26 13.01 -1.10
CA SER A 847 -9.32 14.35 -0.52
C SER A 847 -9.82 15.41 -1.52
N HIS A 848 -10.79 16.23 -1.10
CA HIS A 848 -11.44 17.26 -1.93
C HIS A 848 -12.02 16.74 -3.27
N PRO A 849 -12.96 15.78 -3.25
CA PRO A 849 -13.38 15.01 -4.43
C PRO A 849 -14.00 15.85 -5.56
N SER A 850 -14.52 17.04 -5.25
CA SER A 850 -15.12 17.96 -6.23
C SER A 850 -14.18 19.06 -6.74
N THR A 851 -12.94 19.17 -6.24
CA THR A 851 -12.02 20.28 -6.59
C THR A 851 -10.56 19.88 -6.81
N TRP A 852 -10.19 18.60 -6.73
CA TRP A 852 -8.83 18.12 -7.03
C TRP A 852 -8.42 18.36 -8.49
N SER A 853 -9.38 18.29 -9.41
CA SER A 853 -9.28 18.76 -10.79
C SER A 853 -10.21 19.95 -11.01
N GLY A 854 -9.86 20.82 -11.96
CA GLY A 854 -10.76 21.84 -12.51
C GLY A 854 -11.63 21.34 -13.67
N ASP A 855 -11.44 20.09 -14.05
CA ASP A 855 -12.15 19.40 -15.14
C ASP A 855 -13.40 18.67 -14.61
N ALA A 856 -14.58 19.16 -15.02
CA ALA A 856 -15.86 18.66 -14.51
C ALA A 856 -16.22 17.26 -15.04
N GLU A 857 -15.88 16.94 -16.29
CA GLU A 857 -16.18 15.63 -16.89
C GLU A 857 -15.38 14.52 -16.18
N ILE A 858 -14.13 14.82 -15.85
CA ILE A 858 -13.23 13.91 -15.15
C ILE A 858 -13.56 13.77 -13.66
N VAL A 859 -14.08 14.83 -13.02
CA VAL A 859 -14.66 14.74 -11.67
C VAL A 859 -15.93 13.88 -11.67
N GLU A 860 -16.81 14.01 -12.67
CA GLU A 860 -18.01 13.17 -12.81
C GLU A 860 -17.65 11.70 -13.08
N ALA A 861 -16.69 11.44 -13.98
CA ALA A 861 -16.19 10.10 -14.25
C ALA A 861 -15.55 9.45 -13.01
N PHE A 862 -14.86 10.22 -12.16
CA PHE A 862 -14.37 9.72 -10.86
C PHE A 862 -15.50 9.30 -9.93
N TYR A 863 -16.59 10.09 -9.82
CA TYR A 863 -17.76 9.67 -9.03
C TYR A 863 -18.41 8.39 -9.58
N GLY A 864 -18.40 8.20 -10.91
CA GLY A 864 -18.80 6.94 -11.54
C GLY A 864 -17.95 5.75 -11.08
N PHE A 865 -16.63 5.92 -11.03
CA PHE A 865 -15.69 4.92 -10.49
C PHE A 865 -15.94 4.66 -9.00
N SER A 866 -16.08 5.69 -8.16
CA SER A 866 -16.42 5.55 -6.73
C SER A 866 -17.69 4.71 -6.51
N ALA A 867 -18.73 4.97 -7.30
CA ALA A 867 -20.00 4.23 -7.22
C ALA A 867 -19.86 2.76 -7.67
N GLU A 868 -19.00 2.49 -8.66
CA GLU A 868 -18.70 1.13 -9.12
C GLU A 868 -17.91 0.34 -8.06
N ILE A 869 -16.92 0.94 -7.40
CA ILE A 869 -16.21 0.34 -6.26
C ILE A 869 -17.19 0.01 -5.11
N GLN A 870 -18.12 0.90 -4.76
CA GLN A 870 -19.18 0.63 -3.77
C GLN A 870 -20.18 -0.45 -4.21
N GLN A 871 -20.31 -0.73 -5.51
CA GLN A 871 -21.12 -1.83 -6.01
C GLN A 871 -20.37 -3.17 -5.98
N ILE A 872 -19.04 -3.15 -6.15
CA ILE A 872 -18.19 -4.34 -6.02
C ILE A 872 -18.28 -4.91 -4.60
N GLU A 873 -18.25 -4.06 -3.56
CA GLU A 873 -18.36 -4.51 -2.17
C GLU A 873 -19.61 -5.38 -1.94
N ARG A 874 -20.77 -4.91 -2.43
CA ARG A 874 -22.05 -5.63 -2.33
C ARG A 874 -22.07 -6.96 -3.10
N GLU A 875 -21.29 -7.09 -4.16
CA GLU A 875 -21.12 -8.37 -4.86
C GLU A 875 -20.19 -9.32 -4.07
N ILE A 876 -19.16 -8.80 -3.39
CA ILE A 876 -18.28 -9.58 -2.50
C ILE A 876 -19.08 -10.11 -1.28
N GLU A 877 -19.90 -9.27 -0.63
CA GLU A 877 -20.81 -9.69 0.44
C GLU A 877 -21.76 -10.81 0.00
N LYS A 878 -22.35 -10.67 -1.20
CA LYS A 878 -23.21 -11.67 -1.83
C LYS A 878 -22.48 -12.98 -2.14
N ARG A 879 -21.22 -12.93 -2.60
CA ARG A 879 -20.36 -14.11 -2.81
C ARG A 879 -20.03 -14.81 -1.50
N ASN A 880 -19.61 -14.05 -0.48
CA ASN A 880 -19.31 -14.57 0.86
C ASN A 880 -20.55 -15.19 1.54
N SER A 881 -21.76 -14.78 1.15
CA SER A 881 -23.04 -15.33 1.62
C SER A 881 -23.58 -16.50 0.78
N ASN A 882 -22.91 -16.90 -0.31
CA ASN A 882 -23.39 -17.93 -1.23
C ASN A 882 -22.92 -19.33 -0.80
N PRO A 883 -23.80 -20.26 -0.38
CA PRO A 883 -23.42 -21.59 0.10
C PRO A 883 -22.83 -22.50 -0.98
N ASN A 884 -22.90 -22.13 -2.25
CA ASN A 884 -22.23 -22.87 -3.33
C ASN A 884 -20.74 -22.52 -3.44
N LEU A 885 -20.29 -21.39 -2.89
CA LEU A 885 -18.89 -20.93 -2.91
C LEU A 885 -18.15 -21.39 -1.65
N LYS A 886 -17.74 -22.66 -1.63
CA LYS A 886 -17.19 -23.36 -0.47
C LYS A 886 -15.84 -22.84 0.03
N ASN A 887 -15.06 -22.16 -0.81
CA ASN A 887 -13.81 -21.53 -0.40
C ASN A 887 -14.05 -20.20 0.37
N ARG A 888 -15.32 -19.77 0.47
CA ARG A 888 -15.79 -18.53 1.11
C ARG A 888 -16.84 -18.77 2.21
N CYS A 889 -17.66 -19.80 2.06
CA CYS A 889 -18.84 -20.06 2.88
C CYS A 889 -18.89 -21.51 3.38
N GLY A 890 -19.10 -21.71 4.68
CA GLY A 890 -19.17 -23.02 5.31
C GLY A 890 -19.05 -22.97 6.83
N ALA A 891 -19.22 -24.11 7.50
CA ALA A 891 -19.02 -24.19 8.95
C ALA A 891 -17.53 -23.97 9.30
N GLY A 892 -17.25 -22.96 10.12
CA GLY A 892 -15.88 -22.55 10.48
C GLY A 892 -15.11 -21.78 9.40
N VAL A 893 -15.62 -21.71 8.16
CA VAL A 893 -14.99 -20.96 7.07
C VAL A 893 -15.18 -19.46 7.30
N GLN A 894 -14.10 -18.69 7.12
CA GLN A 894 -14.16 -17.23 7.18
C GLN A 894 -14.46 -16.64 5.80
N PRO A 895 -15.31 -15.59 5.72
CA PRO A 895 -15.55 -14.88 4.47
C PRO A 895 -14.24 -14.24 3.97
N TYR A 896 -14.07 -14.16 2.65
CA TYR A 896 -12.92 -13.47 2.08
C TYR A 896 -13.27 -11.99 1.87
N GLU A 897 -12.75 -11.13 2.74
CA GLU A 897 -13.04 -9.67 2.74
C GLU A 897 -11.80 -8.80 2.49
N LEU A 898 -10.62 -9.39 2.25
CA LEU A 898 -9.37 -8.63 2.00
C LEU A 898 -9.41 -7.74 0.75
N LEU A 899 -10.39 -7.95 -0.13
CA LEU A 899 -10.69 -7.10 -1.29
C LEU A 899 -12.06 -6.40 -1.20
N ALA A 900 -12.74 -6.44 -0.04
CA ALA A 900 -13.87 -5.54 0.22
C ALA A 900 -13.34 -4.10 0.31
N PRO A 901 -13.77 -3.15 -0.54
CA PRO A 901 -13.12 -1.85 -0.69
C PRO A 901 -13.09 -0.96 0.56
N SER A 902 -14.16 -0.89 1.35
CA SER A 902 -14.24 -0.01 2.52
C SER A 902 -13.84 -0.70 3.84
N SER A 903 -13.32 0.07 4.79
CA SER A 903 -13.10 -0.38 6.17
C SER A 903 -13.19 0.77 7.17
N GLU A 904 -13.53 0.42 8.41
CA GLU A 904 -13.29 1.28 9.58
C GLU A 904 -11.80 1.22 10.01
N PRO A 905 -11.33 2.17 10.84
CA PRO A 905 -9.96 2.14 11.37
C PRO A 905 -9.74 0.99 12.36
N GLY A 906 -8.58 0.32 12.28
CA GLY A 906 -8.23 -0.83 13.11
C GLY A 906 -7.77 -2.05 12.30
N VAL A 907 -7.65 -3.20 12.96
CA VAL A 907 -7.37 -4.49 12.31
C VAL A 907 -8.69 -5.15 11.94
N THR A 908 -9.07 -5.09 10.66
CA THR A 908 -10.42 -5.45 10.18
C THR A 908 -10.44 -6.62 9.20
N CYS A 909 -9.30 -6.98 8.60
CA CYS A 909 -9.18 -7.96 7.50
C CYS A 909 -9.94 -7.58 6.22
N ARG A 910 -10.21 -6.29 6.02
CA ARG A 910 -10.91 -5.71 4.87
C ARG A 910 -10.50 -4.26 4.64
N GLY A 911 -10.86 -3.70 3.50
CA GLY A 911 -10.50 -2.33 3.11
C GLY A 911 -9.33 -2.31 2.14
N VAL A 912 -9.50 -1.59 1.04
CA VAL A 912 -8.49 -1.42 -0.01
C VAL A 912 -8.08 0.05 -0.04
N PRO A 913 -6.95 0.45 0.59
CA PRO A 913 -6.42 1.81 0.50
C PRO A 913 -6.07 2.19 -0.95
N ASN A 914 -5.97 3.49 -1.23
CA ASN A 914 -5.45 3.96 -2.50
C ASN A 914 -3.97 3.56 -2.73
N SER A 915 -3.16 3.44 -1.67
CA SER A 915 -1.69 3.32 -1.74
C SER A 915 -1.09 2.31 -0.76
N VAL A 916 0.20 2.01 -0.95
CA VAL A 916 1.04 1.27 0.00
C VAL A 916 1.35 2.18 1.18
N SER A 917 0.42 2.25 2.14
CA SER A 917 0.42 3.27 3.19
C SER A 917 0.87 2.78 4.57
N ILE A 918 1.16 1.48 4.73
CA ILE A 918 1.37 0.79 6.02
C ILE A 918 2.45 -0.29 5.91
#